data_AF-A0A4Q7W0X2-F1
#
_entry.id   AF-A0A4Q7W0X2-F1
#
_cell.length_a   1.000
_cell.length_b   1.000
_cell.length_c   1.000
_cell.angle_alpha   90.00
_cell.angle_beta   90.00
_cell.angle_gamma   90.00
#
_symmetry.space_group_name_H-M   'P 1'
#
loop_
_entity.id
_entity.type
_entity.pdbx_description
1 polymer ?
#
loop_
_entity_poly.entity_id
_entity_poly.type
_entity_poly.pdbx_seq_one_letter_code
_entity_poly.pdbx_strand_id
1 'polypeptide(L)'
;MGRTSLVALALAATLALAYAVTQPAPPVPTPAASPTATEPQQRASVDQNAPYFEACAREGLNDSECVGRLIWFKATGGNERFHTYTFQQRIGVLVDWFRVLRADQRDDRFRAWGIINDPACCKPGDANCPAKSLDETFGFEWCPGDDVLLRFVGKPGYVDPACELKDAPIAAGDPHARPGAPDPRQSACDLRFGTSTGALGFRKFPNPNFDLEKWRKLNGGLASWEGFNRSLAAQTGVPSDQRVTRLADASIEPPFRIGTTCGSCHIAFDPRHPPADPANPKWENIKGLIGNQYTRMSELLGSGMPRSSLEWQMFAHPRPGVTDTSAISHDQINNPGTINAIINTSQRPTFTGEVVNKWRKAASCGAEKDESKCWCEPGHEGKCWLKSSRSDDATVVRVAGKQATLPGVHHILKGGEDSIGGLEAIQRVYLNIGSCSEQCWVNHLSDLRVVDPLQRGFGQTAFNIGQCRRDCPNFRAIEDRLDNLLDFFLSAEADATDLDAARNAQIRSKSPGKNYGRADLVRDLEAEFGKGAVSRGRTLFAQGCARCHSSLADSPTNPLATRDFDAPADGHPRAIRADFMGNDRATPVTEVGTFRCRALHSNHLPGNLYAEYASDTLHQRPLVADIPEREALKNGGRGHYRNISLLNVWATAPFMHNNAIGPEICGKPANKGNDFFRARYVDEQGRLLAQQPECLPYDPSVEGRFELYKHSMIELLNPGLRGSKATLTDADLIVDLGPRSWDGKQEKSLLGIAELRVPKGARAGALNGLQHKQLIADLYLAKRDPAALEAGGRKALAPTLRQIVEQVAQQPTRLVDILGERREFLDANYQSCTQFIENEGHRFGEDLSAADKKALIAFVATF
;
A
#
# COMPACT_ATOMS: atom_id res chain seq x y z
N MET A 1 -9.49 -12.51 -55.53
CA MET A 1 -10.23 -11.46 -54.81
C MET A 1 -11.33 -12.14 -54.01
N GLY A 2 -11.17 -12.22 -52.69
CA GLY A 2 -12.00 -13.07 -51.83
C GLY A 2 -12.20 -12.47 -50.45
N ARG A 3 -13.28 -12.92 -49.78
CA ARG A 3 -13.85 -12.47 -48.49
C ARG A 3 -12.90 -12.42 -47.27
N THR A 4 -11.60 -12.61 -47.45
CA THR A 4 -10.56 -12.54 -46.40
C THR A 4 -9.95 -11.14 -46.21
N SER A 5 -10.30 -10.16 -47.04
CA SER A 5 -9.84 -8.77 -46.91
C SER A 5 -10.65 -7.88 -45.96
N LEU A 6 -11.77 -8.37 -45.39
CA LEU A 6 -12.65 -7.59 -44.51
C LEU A 6 -12.29 -7.68 -43.02
N VAL A 7 -11.57 -8.72 -42.58
CA VAL A 7 -11.09 -8.83 -41.19
C VAL A 7 -9.90 -7.89 -40.94
N ALA A 8 -9.17 -7.51 -42.00
CA ALA A 8 -8.12 -6.49 -41.91
C ALA A 8 -8.69 -5.05 -41.84
N LEU A 9 -9.93 -4.83 -42.28
CA LEU A 9 -10.58 -3.51 -42.22
C LEU A 9 -11.17 -3.20 -40.84
N ALA A 10 -11.49 -4.20 -40.02
CA ALA A 10 -12.04 -4.00 -38.68
C ALA A 10 -11.02 -3.44 -37.66
N LEU A 11 -9.72 -3.55 -37.95
CA LEU A 11 -8.64 -2.90 -37.16
C LEU A 11 -8.22 -1.53 -37.72
N ALA A 12 -8.65 -1.15 -38.93
CA ALA A 12 -8.28 0.11 -39.57
C ALA A 12 -9.44 1.13 -39.65
N ALA A 13 -10.70 0.68 -39.61
CA ALA A 13 -11.87 1.56 -39.70
C ALA A 13 -12.21 2.31 -38.39
N THR A 14 -11.63 1.92 -37.25
CA THR A 14 -11.71 2.69 -35.99
C THR A 14 -10.71 3.84 -35.91
N LEU A 15 -9.77 3.95 -36.87
CA LEU A 15 -8.73 4.99 -36.89
C LEU A 15 -9.06 6.20 -37.79
N ALA A 16 -10.15 6.17 -38.56
CA ALA A 16 -10.47 7.22 -39.54
C ALA A 16 -11.66 8.15 -39.17
N LEU A 17 -12.30 7.96 -38.01
CA LEU A 17 -13.35 8.87 -37.51
C LEU A 17 -12.93 9.71 -36.28
N ALA A 18 -11.64 9.69 -35.91
CA ALA A 18 -11.07 10.53 -34.86
C ALA A 18 -10.27 11.74 -35.40
N TYR A 19 -10.47 12.11 -36.68
CA TYR A 19 -9.77 13.23 -37.32
C TYR A 19 -10.73 14.29 -37.87
N ALA A 20 -11.69 14.70 -37.03
CA ALA A 20 -12.37 15.99 -37.14
C ALA A 20 -13.12 16.25 -35.84
N VAL A 21 -12.56 17.09 -34.95
CA VAL A 21 -13.22 18.06 -34.06
C VAL A 21 -12.21 18.55 -33.00
N THR A 22 -11.81 19.81 -33.20
CA THR A 22 -11.27 20.80 -32.25
C THR A 22 -9.93 20.57 -31.55
N GLN A 23 -8.97 21.42 -31.94
CA GLN A 23 -7.74 21.74 -31.21
C GLN A 23 -8.04 22.14 -29.75
N PRO A 24 -7.28 21.67 -28.75
CA PRO A 24 -7.33 22.25 -27.42
C PRO A 24 -6.73 23.67 -27.48
N ALA A 25 -7.50 24.66 -27.05
CA ALA A 25 -6.95 25.98 -26.76
C ALA A 25 -5.86 25.86 -25.67
N PRO A 26 -4.82 26.71 -25.69
CA PRO A 26 -3.79 26.71 -24.67
C PRO A 26 -4.43 26.91 -23.28
N PRO A 27 -3.86 26.30 -22.22
CA PRO A 27 -4.38 26.45 -20.87
C PRO A 27 -4.37 27.93 -20.49
N VAL A 28 -5.55 28.48 -20.21
CA VAL A 28 -5.66 29.77 -19.54
C VAL A 28 -5.15 29.54 -18.11
N PRO A 29 -4.08 30.22 -17.67
CA PRO A 29 -3.66 30.15 -16.29
C PRO A 29 -4.81 30.67 -15.42
N THR A 30 -5.39 29.80 -14.60
CA THR A 30 -6.27 30.23 -13.52
C THR A 30 -5.43 31.13 -12.61
N PRO A 31 -5.77 32.42 -12.45
CA PRO A 31 -5.06 33.25 -11.50
C PRO A 31 -5.30 32.66 -10.11
N ALA A 32 -4.22 32.47 -9.36
CA ALA A 32 -4.30 32.26 -7.93
C ALA A 32 -5.16 33.40 -7.35
N ALA A 33 -6.32 33.05 -6.80
CA ALA A 33 -7.12 34.00 -6.06
C ALA A 33 -6.27 34.49 -4.89
N SER A 34 -5.87 35.76 -4.94
CA SER A 34 -5.30 36.44 -3.78
C SER A 34 -6.35 36.45 -2.67
N PRO A 35 -5.98 36.25 -1.39
CA PRO A 35 -6.94 36.18 -0.30
C PRO A 35 -7.53 37.57 -0.06
N THR A 36 -8.69 37.84 -0.64
CA THR A 36 -9.52 38.98 -0.23
C THR A 36 -10.28 38.61 1.03
N ALA A 37 -10.04 39.43 2.07
CA ALA A 37 -10.84 39.66 3.27
C ALA A 37 -11.26 38.42 4.08
N THR A 38 -10.70 38.35 5.29
CA THR A 38 -11.00 37.43 6.38
C THR A 38 -12.51 37.37 6.66
N GLU A 39 -13.21 36.38 6.09
CA GLU A 39 -14.44 35.89 6.69
C GLU A 39 -14.11 35.35 8.10
N PRO A 40 -14.98 35.54 9.10
CA PRO A 40 -14.74 35.03 10.44
C PRO A 40 -14.49 33.51 10.38
N GLN A 41 -13.36 33.07 10.95
CA GLN A 41 -12.99 31.66 11.08
C GLN A 41 -14.19 30.85 11.58
N GLN A 42 -14.73 29.99 10.71
CA GLN A 42 -15.81 29.09 11.06
C GLN A 42 -15.23 27.93 11.87
N ARG A 43 -15.03 28.16 13.17
CA ARG A 43 -14.52 27.13 14.09
C ARG A 43 -15.58 26.07 14.33
N ALA A 44 -15.16 24.81 14.24
CA ALA A 44 -15.98 23.69 14.66
C ALA A 44 -16.32 23.80 16.15
N SER A 45 -17.54 23.40 16.49
CA SER A 45 -18.01 23.33 17.89
C SER A 45 -17.27 22.28 18.72
N VAL A 46 -16.67 21.29 18.06
CA VAL A 46 -15.83 20.27 18.69
C VAL A 46 -14.44 20.27 18.03
N ASP A 47 -13.40 20.45 18.84
CA ASP A 47 -12.02 20.40 18.36
C ASP A 47 -11.64 18.96 17.98
N GLN A 48 -11.50 18.71 16.69
CA GLN A 48 -11.11 17.42 16.16
C GLN A 48 -9.65 17.02 16.48
N ASN A 49 -8.80 17.97 16.90
CA ASN A 49 -7.40 17.70 17.27
C ASN A 49 -7.26 17.35 18.75
N ALA A 50 -8.20 17.74 19.61
CA ALA A 50 -8.11 17.54 21.06
C ALA A 50 -7.81 16.08 21.46
N PRO A 51 -8.51 15.03 20.95
CA PRO A 51 -8.20 13.65 21.33
C PRO A 51 -6.80 13.19 20.89
N TYR A 52 -6.26 13.79 19.84
CA TYR A 52 -4.91 13.49 19.35
C TYR A 52 -3.85 14.12 20.25
N PHE A 53 -4.09 15.35 20.74
CA PHE A 53 -3.22 15.99 21.72
C PHE A 53 -3.25 15.29 23.07
N GLU A 54 -4.42 14.82 23.52
CA GLU A 54 -4.54 13.97 24.72
C GLU A 54 -3.72 12.67 24.57
N ALA A 55 -3.79 12.03 23.41
CA ALA A 55 -2.95 10.87 23.11
C ALA A 55 -1.45 11.23 23.09
N CYS A 56 -1.06 12.34 22.45
CA CYS A 56 0.33 12.82 22.46
C CYS A 56 0.83 13.02 23.90
N ALA A 57 0.04 13.68 24.75
CA ALA A 57 0.39 13.92 26.14
C ALA A 57 0.53 12.61 26.93
N ARG A 58 -0.37 11.65 26.71
CA ARG A 58 -0.31 10.32 27.34
C ARG A 58 0.93 9.54 26.94
N GLU A 59 1.31 9.57 25.66
CA GLU A 59 2.51 8.90 25.16
C GLU A 59 3.81 9.71 25.41
N GLY A 60 3.71 10.92 25.96
CA GLY A 60 4.86 11.78 26.25
C GLY A 60 5.53 12.38 25.02
N LEU A 61 4.77 12.63 23.94
CA LEU A 61 5.27 13.21 22.71
C LEU A 61 5.54 14.71 22.87
N ASN A 62 6.66 15.19 22.33
CA ASN A 62 6.94 16.62 22.21
C ASN A 62 6.16 17.26 21.04
N ASP A 63 6.23 18.58 20.91
CA ASP A 63 5.48 19.33 19.89
C ASP A 63 5.76 18.85 18.45
N SER A 64 7.02 18.57 18.10
CA SER A 64 7.40 18.07 16.77
C SER A 64 6.84 16.68 16.51
N GLU A 65 7.01 15.78 17.47
CA GLU A 65 6.48 14.40 17.41
C GLU A 65 4.95 14.40 17.31
N CYS A 66 4.28 15.28 18.04
CA CYS A 66 2.82 15.38 18.00
C CYS A 66 2.30 15.96 16.69
N VAL A 67 2.96 16.98 16.13
CA VAL A 67 2.64 17.50 14.79
C VAL A 67 2.87 16.42 13.74
N GLY A 68 3.98 15.69 13.80
CA GLY A 68 4.24 14.53 12.94
C GLY A 68 3.14 13.47 13.02
N ARG A 69 2.69 13.15 14.25
CA ARG A 69 1.58 12.23 14.48
C ARG A 69 0.27 12.73 13.87
N LEU A 70 -0.07 14.01 14.02
CA LEU A 70 -1.26 14.61 13.41
C LEU A 70 -1.22 14.50 11.88
N ILE A 71 -0.08 14.85 11.27
CA ILE A 71 0.11 14.73 9.81
C ILE A 71 0.01 13.28 9.36
N TRP A 72 0.60 12.34 10.09
CA TRP A 72 0.54 10.91 9.79
C TRP A 72 -0.90 10.35 9.82
N PHE A 73 -1.70 10.78 10.80
CA PHE A 73 -3.08 10.33 10.96
C PHE A 73 -4.06 11.03 10.03
N LYS A 74 -3.84 12.32 9.71
CA LYS A 74 -4.87 13.18 9.09
C LYS A 74 -4.53 13.72 7.71
N ALA A 75 -3.26 13.90 7.35
CA ALA A 75 -2.92 14.51 6.07
C ALA A 75 -3.22 13.56 4.92
N THR A 76 -4.09 13.99 4.00
CA THR A 76 -4.32 13.30 2.73
C THR A 76 -3.40 13.82 1.63
N GLY A 77 -2.77 14.98 1.83
CA GLY A 77 -1.94 15.63 0.81
C GLY A 77 -2.72 15.86 -0.49
N GLY A 78 -4.01 16.18 -0.40
CA GLY A 78 -4.87 16.50 -1.54
C GLY A 78 -5.34 15.30 -2.38
N ASN A 79 -5.20 14.08 -1.87
CA ASN A 79 -5.55 12.87 -2.62
C ASN A 79 -7.05 12.55 -2.67
N GLU A 80 -7.94 13.41 -2.16
CA GLU A 80 -9.38 13.11 -2.12
C GLU A 80 -10.01 13.08 -3.51
N ARG A 81 -9.50 13.88 -4.46
CA ARG A 81 -9.91 13.79 -5.87
C ARG A 81 -9.39 12.52 -6.52
N PHE A 82 -8.18 12.09 -6.17
CA PHE A 82 -7.61 10.86 -6.69
C PHE A 82 -8.50 9.67 -6.37
N HIS A 83 -8.81 9.46 -5.09
CA HIS A 83 -9.60 8.32 -4.63
C HIS A 83 -11.10 8.39 -4.99
N THR A 84 -11.62 9.59 -5.25
CA THR A 84 -13.05 9.76 -5.61
C THR A 84 -13.27 9.66 -7.11
N TYR A 85 -12.34 10.15 -7.94
CA TYR A 85 -12.54 10.23 -9.39
C TYR A 85 -11.36 9.70 -10.19
N THR A 86 -10.14 10.21 -9.97
CA THR A 86 -9.01 9.94 -10.87
C THR A 86 -8.64 8.46 -10.89
N PHE A 87 -8.72 7.79 -9.74
CA PHE A 87 -8.46 6.36 -9.60
C PHE A 87 -9.41 5.55 -10.49
N GLN A 88 -10.69 5.87 -10.45
CA GLN A 88 -11.74 5.23 -11.26
C GLN A 88 -11.55 5.53 -12.75
N GLN A 89 -11.30 6.80 -13.09
CA GLN A 89 -11.22 7.26 -14.48
C GLN A 89 -9.92 6.88 -15.20
N ARG A 90 -8.79 6.80 -14.48
CA ARG A 90 -7.46 6.57 -15.05
C ARG A 90 -6.94 5.15 -14.82
N ILE A 91 -7.28 4.54 -13.69
CA ILE A 91 -6.86 3.16 -13.38
C ILE A 91 -7.96 2.17 -13.77
N GLY A 92 -9.23 2.60 -13.72
CA GLY A 92 -10.37 1.73 -14.00
C GLY A 92 -10.73 0.81 -12.83
N VAL A 93 -10.41 1.23 -11.60
CA VAL A 93 -10.77 0.53 -10.35
C VAL A 93 -11.77 1.38 -9.58
N LEU A 94 -12.91 0.78 -9.23
CA LEU A 94 -14.04 1.42 -8.57
C LEU A 94 -14.00 1.17 -7.07
N VAL A 95 -14.04 2.25 -6.30
CA VAL A 95 -14.14 2.22 -4.84
C VAL A 95 -15.56 2.61 -4.43
N ASP A 96 -16.28 1.72 -3.75
CA ASP A 96 -17.56 2.03 -3.12
C ASP A 96 -17.31 2.48 -1.67
N TRP A 97 -16.99 3.76 -1.50
CA TRP A 97 -16.69 4.33 -0.19
C TRP A 97 -17.85 4.22 0.80
N PHE A 98 -19.10 4.30 0.34
CA PHE A 98 -20.26 4.16 1.21
C PHE A 98 -20.39 2.73 1.75
N ARG A 99 -20.24 1.71 0.90
CA ARG A 99 -20.24 0.31 1.34
C ARG A 99 -19.21 0.02 2.43
N VAL A 100 -18.06 0.69 2.40
CA VAL A 100 -16.97 0.53 3.38
C VAL A 100 -17.26 1.32 4.67
N LEU A 101 -17.74 2.56 4.55
CA LEU A 101 -17.73 3.55 5.64
C LEU A 101 -19.11 3.87 6.24
N ARG A 102 -20.19 3.27 5.72
CA ARG A 102 -21.57 3.46 6.23
C ARG A 102 -21.70 3.23 7.73
N ALA A 103 -22.46 4.09 8.40
CA ALA A 103 -22.58 4.12 9.85
C ALA A 103 -23.36 2.94 10.43
N ASP A 104 -24.31 2.39 9.68
CA ASP A 104 -25.13 1.25 10.11
C ASP A 104 -24.37 -0.08 10.11
N GLN A 105 -23.18 -0.14 9.52
CA GLN A 105 -22.26 -1.29 9.58
C GLN A 105 -20.97 -0.99 10.35
N ARG A 106 -20.96 0.05 11.19
CA ARG A 106 -19.82 0.40 12.05
C ARG A 106 -19.28 -0.80 12.84
N ASP A 107 -20.18 -1.57 13.45
CA ASP A 107 -19.80 -2.68 14.34
C ASP A 107 -19.19 -3.87 13.58
N ASP A 108 -19.51 -4.00 12.29
CA ASP A 108 -18.98 -5.06 11.42
C ASP A 108 -17.69 -4.62 10.70
N ARG A 109 -17.34 -3.33 10.72
CA ARG A 109 -16.28 -2.73 9.90
C ARG A 109 -14.90 -3.38 10.13
N PHE A 110 -14.52 -3.62 11.38
CA PHE A 110 -13.26 -4.30 11.69
C PHE A 110 -13.25 -5.75 11.18
N ARG A 111 -14.36 -6.47 11.35
CA ARG A 111 -14.49 -7.88 10.91
C ARG A 111 -14.49 -7.98 9.38
N ALA A 112 -15.17 -7.07 8.70
CA ALA A 112 -15.28 -7.05 7.24
C ALA A 112 -13.99 -6.58 6.55
N TRP A 113 -13.43 -5.45 7.00
CA TRP A 113 -12.40 -4.72 6.28
C TRP A 113 -11.07 -4.61 7.03
N GLY A 114 -11.04 -4.97 8.32
CA GLY A 114 -9.88 -4.77 9.19
C GLY A 114 -9.61 -3.30 9.52
N ILE A 115 -10.52 -2.39 9.19
CA ILE A 115 -10.37 -0.95 9.44
C ILE A 115 -10.65 -0.63 10.91
N ILE A 116 -9.91 0.33 11.46
CA ILE A 116 -10.07 0.79 12.84
C ILE A 116 -11.09 1.93 12.89
N ASN A 117 -12.12 1.76 13.71
CA ASN A 117 -13.13 2.78 13.97
C ASN A 117 -12.52 3.97 14.71
N ASP A 118 -12.87 5.19 14.31
CA ASP A 118 -12.48 6.42 14.99
C ASP A 118 -13.29 6.53 16.30
N PRO A 119 -12.63 6.58 17.48
CA PRO A 119 -13.32 6.69 18.77
C PRO A 119 -14.06 8.02 18.97
N ALA A 120 -13.70 9.05 18.21
CA ALA A 120 -14.29 10.38 18.36
C ALA A 120 -15.61 10.53 17.59
N CYS A 121 -15.96 9.57 16.73
CA CYS A 121 -17.17 9.60 15.92
C CYS A 121 -18.31 8.80 16.56
N CYS A 122 -19.54 9.14 16.20
CA CYS A 122 -20.75 8.47 16.67
C CYS A 122 -21.70 8.16 15.51
N LYS A 123 -22.53 7.13 15.71
CA LYS A 123 -23.62 6.81 14.79
C LYS A 123 -24.75 7.82 15.00
N PRO A 124 -25.24 8.49 13.94
CA PRO A 124 -26.38 9.40 14.04
C PRO A 124 -27.60 8.70 14.67
N GLY A 125 -28.24 9.38 15.62
CA GLY A 125 -29.35 8.84 16.41
C GLY A 125 -28.96 8.21 17.75
N ASP A 126 -27.68 7.93 17.99
CA ASP A 126 -27.21 7.44 19.29
C ASP A 126 -27.33 8.52 20.39
N ALA A 127 -27.41 8.07 21.64
CA ALA A 127 -27.39 8.95 22.80
C ALA A 127 -26.08 9.77 22.81
N ASN A 128 -26.22 11.10 22.80
CA ASN A 128 -25.14 12.09 22.72
C ASN A 128 -24.51 12.31 21.33
N CYS A 129 -25.02 11.66 20.28
CA CYS A 129 -24.60 12.03 18.92
C CYS A 129 -25.29 13.36 18.51
N PRO A 130 -24.53 14.35 17.98
CA PRO A 130 -25.12 15.61 17.54
C PRO A 130 -26.13 15.42 16.40
N ALA A 131 -25.80 14.60 15.40
CA ALA A 131 -26.72 14.23 14.33
C ALA A 131 -27.82 13.28 14.85
N LYS A 132 -29.08 13.56 14.49
CA LYS A 132 -30.25 12.80 14.98
C LYS A 132 -30.71 11.71 14.03
N SER A 133 -30.30 11.79 12.77
CA SER A 133 -30.67 10.84 11.72
C SER A 133 -29.51 10.61 10.75
N LEU A 134 -29.53 9.46 10.07
CA LEU A 134 -28.55 9.16 9.02
C LEU A 134 -28.65 10.12 7.82
N ASP A 135 -29.82 10.75 7.59
CA ASP A 135 -30.01 11.70 6.49
C ASP A 135 -29.17 12.97 6.67
N GLU A 136 -28.92 13.41 7.91
CA GLU A 136 -28.09 14.58 8.22
C GLU A 136 -26.63 14.40 7.79
N THR A 137 -26.16 13.16 7.68
CA THR A 137 -24.77 12.81 7.37
C THR A 137 -24.62 11.97 6.11
N PHE A 138 -25.67 11.89 5.29
CA PHE A 138 -25.72 11.06 4.07
C PHE A 138 -25.37 9.58 4.32
N GLY A 139 -25.71 9.05 5.50
CA GLY A 139 -25.48 7.67 5.92
C GLY A 139 -24.09 7.39 6.50
N PHE A 140 -23.21 8.39 6.60
CA PHE A 140 -21.92 8.29 7.29
C PHE A 140 -22.07 8.56 8.80
N GLU A 141 -21.03 8.25 9.55
CA GLU A 141 -20.96 8.63 10.96
C GLU A 141 -20.82 10.16 11.10
N TRP A 142 -21.29 10.69 12.23
CA TRP A 142 -21.01 12.06 12.63
C TRP A 142 -19.67 12.11 13.35
N CYS A 143 -18.81 13.04 12.95
CA CYS A 143 -17.46 13.21 13.50
C CYS A 143 -17.17 14.68 13.84
N PRO A 144 -16.29 14.97 14.82
CA PRO A 144 -15.85 16.32 15.11
C PRO A 144 -15.39 17.08 13.86
N GLY A 145 -15.99 18.24 13.60
CA GLY A 145 -15.83 19.03 12.37
C GLY A 145 -17.00 18.94 11.38
N ASP A 146 -17.91 17.97 11.54
CA ASP A 146 -19.07 17.80 10.65
C ASP A 146 -20.11 18.92 10.77
N ASP A 147 -20.18 19.58 11.92
CA ASP A 147 -21.04 20.75 12.13
C ASP A 147 -20.68 21.92 11.20
N VAL A 148 -19.42 22.00 10.75
CA VAL A 148 -18.96 22.92 9.71
C VAL A 148 -19.03 22.25 8.34
N LEU A 149 -18.38 21.08 8.17
CA LEU A 149 -18.23 20.41 6.88
C LEU A 149 -19.57 20.18 6.16
N LEU A 150 -20.61 19.74 6.87
CA LEU A 150 -21.90 19.41 6.26
C LEU A 150 -22.60 20.63 5.64
N ARG A 151 -22.32 21.86 6.13
CA ARG A 151 -22.91 23.10 5.60
C ARG A 151 -22.39 23.44 4.20
N PHE A 152 -21.24 22.89 3.82
CA PHE A 152 -20.56 23.10 2.55
C PHE A 152 -20.75 21.99 1.53
N VAL A 153 -21.50 20.93 1.85
CA VAL A 153 -21.84 19.90 0.85
C VAL A 153 -22.66 20.55 -0.27
N GLY A 154 -22.17 20.44 -1.52
CA GLY A 154 -22.74 21.12 -2.69
C GLY A 154 -22.40 22.61 -2.79
N LYS A 155 -21.41 23.11 -2.02
CA LYS A 155 -21.01 24.53 -2.01
C LYS A 155 -19.49 24.70 -1.96
N PRO A 156 -18.94 25.75 -2.58
CA PRO A 156 -17.54 26.13 -2.41
C PRO A 156 -17.30 26.82 -1.06
N GLY A 157 -16.04 27.12 -0.74
CA GLY A 157 -15.66 27.96 0.41
C GLY A 157 -15.36 27.22 1.72
N TYR A 158 -15.36 25.88 1.72
CA TYR A 158 -14.92 25.11 2.88
C TYR A 158 -13.43 25.38 3.19
N VAL A 159 -13.15 25.82 4.41
CA VAL A 159 -11.79 26.03 4.92
C VAL A 159 -11.33 24.74 5.60
N ASP A 160 -10.19 24.21 5.14
CA ASP A 160 -9.68 22.94 5.68
C ASP A 160 -9.13 23.12 7.11
N PRO A 161 -9.41 22.19 8.04
CA PRO A 161 -8.92 22.28 9.42
C PRO A 161 -7.39 22.23 9.55
N ALA A 162 -6.66 21.76 8.53
CA ALA A 162 -5.19 21.86 8.53
C ALA A 162 -4.71 23.32 8.45
N CYS A 163 -5.52 24.26 7.98
CA CYS A 163 -5.19 25.68 7.98
C CYS A 163 -4.95 26.26 9.38
N GLU A 164 -5.50 25.61 10.42
CA GLU A 164 -5.32 26.02 11.82
C GLU A 164 -4.24 25.19 12.53
N LEU A 165 -3.52 24.32 11.81
CA LEU A 165 -2.43 23.55 12.38
C LEU A 165 -1.38 24.51 12.95
N LYS A 166 -1.12 24.37 14.24
CA LYS A 166 0.01 25.02 14.89
C LYS A 166 1.23 24.15 14.66
N ASP A 167 2.08 24.59 13.74
CA ASP A 167 3.32 23.91 13.46
C ASP A 167 4.28 23.94 14.66
N ALA A 168 5.10 22.89 14.76
CA ALA A 168 6.25 22.89 15.65
C ALA A 168 7.30 23.90 15.14
N PRO A 169 8.17 24.41 16.02
CA PRO A 169 9.28 25.26 15.64
C PRO A 169 10.15 24.63 14.55
N ILE A 170 10.63 25.44 13.61
CA ILE A 170 11.54 24.97 12.57
C ILE A 170 12.85 24.52 13.20
N ALA A 171 13.42 23.47 12.63
CA ALA A 171 14.72 22.96 12.96
C ALA A 171 15.80 24.06 13.03
N ALA A 172 16.57 24.11 14.13
CA ALA A 172 17.76 24.94 14.18
C ALA A 172 18.76 24.52 13.08
N GLY A 173 19.20 25.48 12.27
CA GLY A 173 20.09 25.21 11.14
C GLY A 173 19.41 24.69 9.88
N ASP A 174 18.08 24.72 9.79
CA ASP A 174 17.39 24.43 8.53
C ASP A 174 17.89 25.39 7.42
N PRO A 175 18.37 24.88 6.27
CA PRO A 175 18.90 25.72 5.19
C PRO A 175 17.90 26.74 4.61
N HIS A 176 16.60 26.53 4.80
CA HIS A 176 15.54 27.43 4.35
C HIS A 176 15.08 28.40 5.43
N ALA A 177 15.40 28.14 6.70
CA ALA A 177 15.10 29.07 7.79
C ALA A 177 16.07 30.25 7.77
N ARG A 178 15.53 31.46 7.91
CA ARG A 178 16.32 32.68 8.05
C ARG A 178 15.98 33.38 9.37
N PRO A 179 16.98 33.83 10.15
CA PRO A 179 16.71 34.61 11.35
C PRO A 179 15.87 35.85 11.04
N GLY A 180 14.75 36.02 11.76
CA GLY A 180 13.86 37.18 11.64
C GLY A 180 12.93 37.19 10.42
N ALA A 181 12.99 36.19 9.54
CA ALA A 181 12.05 36.06 8.43
C ALA A 181 10.76 35.32 8.86
N PRO A 182 9.63 35.52 8.15
CA PRO A 182 8.45 34.68 8.31
C PRO A 182 8.77 33.20 8.09
N ASP A 183 7.91 32.34 8.63
CA ASP A 183 7.97 30.90 8.39
C ASP A 183 7.93 30.61 6.87
N PRO A 184 8.99 29.99 6.29
CA PRO A 184 9.09 29.77 4.86
C PRO A 184 8.29 28.55 4.39
N ARG A 185 7.65 27.79 5.29
CA ARG A 185 6.93 26.57 4.94
C ARG A 185 5.68 26.87 4.10
N GLN A 186 5.37 25.97 3.18
CA GLN A 186 4.09 25.94 2.48
C GLN A 186 2.95 25.85 3.51
N SER A 187 1.84 26.51 3.19
CA SER A 187 0.65 26.56 4.03
C SER A 187 0.22 25.16 4.51
N ALA A 188 -0.07 25.04 5.80
CA ALA A 188 -0.59 23.80 6.36
C ALA A 188 -1.96 23.42 5.78
N CYS A 189 -2.74 24.37 5.23
CA CYS A 189 -3.97 24.09 4.49
C CYS A 189 -3.79 23.00 3.41
N ASP A 190 -2.62 22.94 2.78
CA ASP A 190 -2.31 21.99 1.71
C ASP A 190 -1.97 20.59 2.23
N LEU A 191 -1.92 20.37 3.56
CA LEU A 191 -1.90 19.02 4.14
C LEU A 191 -3.26 18.32 4.00
N ARG A 192 -4.34 19.10 3.90
CA ARG A 192 -5.72 18.63 3.66
C ARG A 192 -6.15 17.60 4.71
N PHE A 193 -6.53 18.08 5.90
CA PHE A 193 -6.94 17.20 7.00
C PHE A 193 -8.39 16.72 6.85
N GLY A 194 -9.30 17.52 6.27
CA GLY A 194 -10.73 17.18 6.19
C GLY A 194 -11.34 16.79 7.55
N THR A 195 -12.46 16.07 7.53
CA THR A 195 -13.08 15.47 8.74
C THR A 195 -12.99 13.95 8.68
N SER A 196 -13.01 13.26 9.82
CA SER A 196 -13.03 11.79 9.84
C SER A 196 -14.28 11.24 9.16
N THR A 197 -14.18 10.05 8.58
CA THR A 197 -15.32 9.32 8.00
C THR A 197 -16.03 8.41 9.01
N GLY A 198 -15.53 8.33 10.25
CA GLY A 198 -15.87 7.29 11.21
C GLY A 198 -14.80 6.20 11.30
N ALA A 199 -13.85 6.19 10.36
CA ALA A 199 -12.71 5.29 10.30
C ALA A 199 -11.38 6.05 10.31
N LEU A 200 -10.43 5.59 11.12
CA LEU A 200 -9.10 6.17 11.18
C LEU A 200 -8.37 5.99 9.85
N GLY A 201 -7.73 7.05 9.38
CA GLY A 201 -7.00 7.06 8.12
C GLY A 201 -7.83 7.38 6.87
N PHE A 202 -9.14 7.57 7.00
CA PHE A 202 -10.02 7.97 5.90
C PHE A 202 -10.75 9.27 6.23
N ARG A 203 -10.58 10.27 5.37
CA ARG A 203 -11.02 11.66 5.60
C ARG A 203 -12.03 12.07 4.53
N LYS A 204 -13.10 12.75 4.91
CA LYS A 204 -14.10 13.30 4.00
C LYS A 204 -13.95 14.80 3.85
N PHE A 205 -14.24 15.28 2.64
CA PHE A 205 -14.27 16.67 2.24
C PHE A 205 -15.61 16.94 1.56
N PRO A 206 -16.23 18.11 1.76
CA PRO A 206 -17.48 18.42 1.08
C PRO A 206 -17.24 18.50 -0.42
N ASN A 207 -18.14 17.91 -1.21
CA ASN A 207 -18.04 18.01 -2.65
C ASN A 207 -18.83 19.23 -3.16
N PRO A 208 -18.17 20.27 -3.70
CA PRO A 208 -18.87 21.47 -4.19
C PRO A 208 -19.75 21.21 -5.43
N ASN A 209 -19.52 20.12 -6.15
CA ASN A 209 -20.29 19.75 -7.34
C ASN A 209 -21.51 18.86 -7.02
N PHE A 210 -21.73 18.52 -5.75
CA PHE A 210 -22.86 17.70 -5.34
C PHE A 210 -24.19 18.42 -5.57
N ASP A 211 -25.17 17.72 -6.14
CA ASP A 211 -26.53 18.22 -6.39
C ASP A 211 -27.53 17.45 -5.52
N LEU A 212 -28.06 18.15 -4.50
CA LEU A 212 -28.95 17.60 -3.49
C LEU A 212 -30.25 17.03 -4.09
N GLU A 213 -30.83 17.73 -5.06
CA GLU A 213 -32.13 17.36 -5.63
C GLU A 213 -31.99 16.16 -6.58
N LYS A 214 -30.92 16.11 -7.37
CA LYS A 214 -30.60 14.91 -8.17
C LYS A 214 -30.32 13.71 -7.27
N TRP A 215 -29.61 13.90 -6.17
CA TRP A 215 -29.33 12.81 -5.22
C TRP A 215 -30.60 12.25 -4.60
N ARG A 216 -31.50 13.11 -4.11
CA ARG A 216 -32.80 12.72 -3.56
C ARG A 216 -33.63 11.96 -4.60
N LYS A 217 -33.69 12.46 -5.83
CA LYS A 217 -34.42 11.81 -6.92
C LYS A 217 -33.83 10.42 -7.25
N LEU A 218 -32.51 10.28 -7.21
CA LEU A 218 -31.83 9.02 -7.51
C LEU A 218 -32.06 7.97 -6.41
N ASN A 219 -31.91 8.36 -5.15
CA ASN A 219 -31.81 7.42 -4.03
C ASN A 219 -33.06 7.33 -3.14
N GLY A 220 -34.01 8.25 -3.30
CA GLY A 220 -35.23 8.32 -2.46
C GLY A 220 -35.01 8.93 -1.06
N GLY A 221 -33.77 9.22 -0.67
CA GLY A 221 -33.39 9.80 0.62
C GLY A 221 -31.91 10.23 0.61
N LEU A 222 -31.46 10.95 1.65
CA LEU A 222 -30.07 11.44 1.71
C LEU A 222 -29.11 10.37 2.21
N ALA A 223 -29.57 9.51 3.11
CA ALA A 223 -28.83 8.36 3.63
C ALA A 223 -28.83 7.13 2.70
N SER A 224 -29.70 7.11 1.70
CA SER A 224 -29.77 6.01 0.74
C SER A 224 -28.74 6.20 -0.38
N TRP A 225 -28.10 5.09 -0.75
CA TRP A 225 -27.14 4.99 -1.86
C TRP A 225 -27.59 3.92 -2.87
N GLU A 226 -28.79 3.38 -2.71
CA GLU A 226 -29.26 2.24 -3.52
C GLU A 226 -29.32 2.59 -5.00
N GLY A 227 -29.81 3.78 -5.36
CA GLY A 227 -29.87 4.23 -6.75
C GLY A 227 -28.48 4.46 -7.35
N PHE A 228 -27.53 4.94 -6.53
CA PHE A 228 -26.13 5.13 -6.93
C PHE A 228 -25.42 3.80 -7.18
N ASN A 229 -25.65 2.80 -6.32
CA ASN A 229 -24.99 1.50 -6.37
C ASN A 229 -25.71 0.46 -7.24
N ARG A 230 -26.93 0.76 -7.71
CA ARG A 230 -27.70 -0.14 -8.57
C ARG A 230 -26.98 -0.36 -9.91
N SER A 231 -27.03 -1.60 -10.39
CA SER A 231 -26.63 -1.90 -11.76
C SER A 231 -27.48 -1.11 -12.77
N LEU A 232 -26.83 -0.60 -13.82
CA LEU A 232 -27.49 0.16 -14.87
C LEU A 232 -28.28 -0.72 -15.85
N ALA A 233 -28.11 -2.04 -15.86
CA ALA A 233 -28.77 -2.93 -16.82
C ALA A 233 -30.30 -2.84 -16.81
N ALA A 234 -30.93 -2.66 -15.64
CA ALA A 234 -32.38 -2.51 -15.55
C ALA A 234 -32.87 -1.20 -16.20
N GLN A 235 -32.02 -0.17 -16.23
CA GLN A 235 -32.32 1.13 -16.85
C GLN A 235 -32.03 1.11 -18.35
N THR A 236 -30.90 0.52 -18.76
CA THR A 236 -30.44 0.56 -20.16
C THR A 236 -31.02 -0.57 -21.00
N GLY A 237 -31.42 -1.69 -20.39
CA GLY A 237 -31.78 -2.92 -21.09
C GLY A 237 -30.59 -3.62 -21.75
N VAL A 238 -29.36 -3.17 -21.48
CA VAL A 238 -28.13 -3.74 -22.03
C VAL A 238 -27.55 -4.76 -21.02
N PRO A 239 -27.41 -6.04 -21.40
CA PRO A 239 -26.92 -7.08 -20.48
C PRO A 239 -25.51 -6.81 -19.89
N SER A 240 -24.58 -6.26 -20.65
CA SER A 240 -23.22 -5.96 -20.17
C SER A 240 -23.17 -4.90 -19.07
N ASP A 241 -24.19 -4.03 -18.98
CA ASP A 241 -24.33 -3.04 -17.91
C ASP A 241 -24.67 -3.65 -16.54
N GLN A 242 -24.81 -4.99 -16.46
CA GLN A 242 -24.93 -5.70 -15.18
C GLN A 242 -23.72 -5.47 -14.27
N ARG A 243 -22.57 -5.14 -14.87
CA ARG A 243 -21.30 -4.87 -14.18
C ARG A 243 -21.00 -3.39 -13.97
N VAL A 244 -21.92 -2.51 -14.38
CA VAL A 244 -21.74 -1.05 -14.34
C VAL A 244 -22.74 -0.43 -13.39
N THR A 245 -22.26 0.46 -12.53
CA THR A 245 -23.07 1.28 -11.60
C THR A 245 -22.72 2.76 -11.80
N ARG A 246 -23.37 3.67 -11.06
CA ARG A 246 -22.99 5.10 -11.09
C ARG A 246 -21.61 5.36 -10.49
N LEU A 247 -20.97 4.38 -9.85
CA LEU A 247 -19.55 4.48 -9.50
C LEU A 247 -18.66 4.63 -10.75
N ALA A 248 -19.04 4.03 -11.88
CA ALA A 248 -18.31 4.18 -13.14
C ALA A 248 -18.79 5.40 -13.97
N ASP A 249 -19.94 5.98 -13.60
CA ASP A 249 -20.61 7.07 -14.32
C ASP A 249 -20.80 8.28 -13.39
N ALA A 250 -19.88 9.24 -13.52
CA ALA A 250 -19.83 10.46 -12.69
C ALA A 250 -20.91 11.51 -13.03
N SER A 251 -21.99 11.15 -13.74
CA SER A 251 -23.09 12.08 -14.06
C SER A 251 -23.83 12.62 -12.83
N ILE A 252 -23.72 11.94 -11.68
CA ILE A 252 -24.13 12.44 -10.36
C ILE A 252 -22.94 12.24 -9.42
N GLU A 253 -22.43 13.32 -8.84
CA GLU A 253 -21.30 13.21 -7.91
C GLU A 253 -21.77 12.92 -6.47
N PRO A 254 -20.98 12.19 -5.65
CA PRO A 254 -21.31 11.93 -4.24
C PRO A 254 -21.20 13.19 -3.37
N PRO A 255 -21.83 13.22 -2.19
CA PRO A 255 -21.79 14.37 -1.28
C PRO A 255 -20.40 14.68 -0.74
N PHE A 256 -19.52 13.67 -0.69
CA PHE A 256 -18.16 13.79 -0.17
C PHE A 256 -17.14 13.30 -1.17
N ARG A 257 -15.99 13.99 -1.19
CA ARG A 257 -14.74 13.43 -1.69
C ARG A 257 -14.03 12.76 -0.53
N ILE A 258 -13.51 11.56 -0.75
CA ILE A 258 -12.83 10.77 0.28
C ILE A 258 -11.34 10.74 -0.02
N GLY A 259 -10.52 11.14 0.96
CA GLY A 259 -9.08 11.02 0.93
C GLY A 259 -8.58 9.98 1.94
N THR A 260 -7.39 9.46 1.67
CA THR A 260 -6.74 8.42 2.48
C THR A 260 -5.47 8.99 3.09
N THR A 261 -5.09 8.59 4.29
CA THR A 261 -3.83 8.97 4.93
C THR A 261 -2.94 7.75 5.11
N CYS A 262 -1.66 7.94 5.42
CA CYS A 262 -0.75 6.83 5.76
C CYS A 262 -1.28 5.99 6.93
N GLY A 263 -2.03 6.62 7.83
CA GLY A 263 -2.69 5.97 8.95
C GLY A 263 -3.68 4.87 8.56
N SER A 264 -4.28 4.91 7.36
CA SER A 264 -5.20 3.87 6.88
C SER A 264 -4.58 2.46 6.83
N CYS A 265 -3.25 2.39 6.65
CA CYS A 265 -2.48 1.16 6.68
C CYS A 265 -1.79 0.98 8.05
N HIS A 266 -1.25 2.04 8.64
CA HIS A 266 -0.32 1.91 9.78
C HIS A 266 -0.95 2.00 11.17
N ILE A 267 -2.17 2.53 11.28
CA ILE A 267 -2.92 2.60 12.54
C ILE A 267 -3.52 1.23 12.84
N ALA A 268 -3.22 0.68 14.01
CA ALA A 268 -3.81 -0.56 14.49
C ALA A 268 -4.04 -0.53 16.01
N PHE A 269 -4.56 -1.62 16.55
CA PHE A 269 -4.70 -1.77 17.99
C PHE A 269 -3.35 -1.96 18.69
N ASP A 270 -3.10 -1.19 19.75
CA ASP A 270 -1.90 -1.29 20.60
C ASP A 270 -1.87 -2.69 21.26
N PRO A 271 -0.84 -3.52 21.02
CA PRO A 271 -0.71 -4.81 21.66
C PRO A 271 -0.59 -4.73 23.20
N ARG A 272 -0.21 -3.58 23.78
CA ARG A 272 -0.22 -3.37 25.25
C ARG A 272 -1.61 -3.12 25.79
N HIS A 273 -2.49 -2.53 24.97
CA HIS A 273 -3.82 -2.11 25.36
C HIS A 273 -4.85 -2.53 24.31
N PRO A 274 -4.97 -3.83 23.97
CA PRO A 274 -5.93 -4.27 22.97
C PRO A 274 -7.36 -3.94 23.44
N PRO A 275 -8.27 -3.55 22.54
CA PRO A 275 -9.63 -3.23 22.92
C PRO A 275 -10.38 -4.48 23.38
N ALA A 276 -11.25 -4.35 24.37
CA ALA A 276 -12.19 -5.40 24.74
C ALA A 276 -13.25 -5.63 23.63
N ASP A 277 -13.65 -4.55 22.98
CA ASP A 277 -14.52 -4.56 21.81
C ASP A 277 -13.85 -3.82 20.64
N PRO A 278 -13.37 -4.53 19.61
CA PRO A 278 -12.76 -3.92 18.42
C PRO A 278 -13.70 -2.99 17.64
N ALA A 279 -15.02 -3.12 17.78
CA ALA A 279 -15.99 -2.21 17.15
C ALA A 279 -16.04 -0.84 17.83
N ASN A 280 -15.77 -0.79 19.14
CA ASN A 280 -15.85 0.41 19.97
C ASN A 280 -14.52 0.67 20.71
N PRO A 281 -13.42 0.91 19.99
CA PRO A 281 -12.12 1.16 20.62
C PRO A 281 -12.07 2.54 21.27
N LYS A 282 -11.15 2.70 22.22
CA LYS A 282 -10.76 3.99 22.82
C LYS A 282 -9.41 4.45 22.26
N TRP A 283 -9.09 5.73 22.46
CA TRP A 283 -7.80 6.32 22.05
C TRP A 283 -6.57 5.68 22.73
N GLU A 284 -6.73 5.08 23.91
CA GLU A 284 -5.69 4.29 24.58
C GLU A 284 -5.44 2.94 23.90
N ASN A 285 -6.37 2.45 23.08
CA ASN A 285 -6.23 1.18 22.36
C ASN A 285 -5.52 1.33 21.01
N ILE A 286 -5.11 2.53 20.60
CA ILE A 286 -4.69 2.83 19.22
C ILE A 286 -3.22 3.23 19.18
N LYS A 287 -2.47 2.61 18.26
CA LYS A 287 -1.07 2.90 17.96
C LYS A 287 -0.90 3.14 16.46
N GLY A 288 -0.23 4.20 16.06
CA GLY A 288 -0.17 4.71 14.69
C GLY A 288 0.94 4.13 13.81
N LEU A 289 1.90 3.40 14.41
CA LEU A 289 3.13 2.97 13.74
C LEU A 289 3.30 1.46 13.63
N ILE A 290 2.39 0.65 14.19
CA ILE A 290 2.59 -0.81 14.26
C ILE A 290 2.25 -1.56 12.96
N GLY A 291 1.48 -0.95 12.05
CA GLY A 291 1.00 -1.65 10.86
C GLY A 291 -0.25 -2.48 11.16
N ASN A 292 -1.31 -2.29 10.38
CA ASN A 292 -2.57 -2.98 10.59
C ASN A 292 -2.56 -4.35 9.91
N GLN A 293 -2.27 -5.40 10.69
CA GLN A 293 -2.23 -6.78 10.19
C GLN A 293 -3.59 -7.36 9.76
N TYR A 294 -4.70 -6.68 10.06
CA TYR A 294 -6.05 -7.16 9.75
C TYR A 294 -6.65 -6.47 8.51
N THR A 295 -6.07 -5.35 8.08
CA THR A 295 -6.62 -4.53 7.00
C THR A 295 -6.70 -5.29 5.69
N ARG A 296 -7.77 -5.05 4.93
CA ARG A 296 -8.03 -5.56 3.59
C ARG A 296 -8.04 -4.43 2.58
N MET A 297 -6.91 -3.73 2.49
CA MET A 297 -6.80 -2.49 1.72
C MET A 297 -7.11 -2.71 0.23
N SER A 298 -6.66 -3.83 -0.34
CA SER A 298 -6.93 -4.16 -1.74
C SER A 298 -8.42 -4.41 -2.00
N GLU A 299 -9.11 -5.18 -1.16
CA GLU A 299 -10.55 -5.40 -1.29
C GLU A 299 -11.35 -4.12 -1.05
N LEU A 300 -10.88 -3.25 -0.15
CA LEU A 300 -11.45 -1.93 0.10
C LEU A 300 -11.37 -1.06 -1.16
N LEU A 301 -10.19 -0.93 -1.77
CA LEU A 301 -9.98 -0.14 -2.99
C LEU A 301 -10.70 -0.74 -4.21
N GLY A 302 -10.95 -2.06 -4.21
CA GLY A 302 -11.76 -2.74 -5.22
C GLY A 302 -13.24 -2.89 -4.86
N SER A 303 -13.73 -2.26 -3.78
CA SER A 303 -15.06 -2.56 -3.20
C SER A 303 -16.26 -2.32 -4.12
N GLY A 304 -16.10 -1.47 -5.14
CA GLY A 304 -17.08 -1.22 -6.18
C GLY A 304 -16.91 -2.08 -7.43
N MET A 305 -15.86 -2.90 -7.52
CA MET A 305 -15.60 -3.75 -8.67
C MET A 305 -16.46 -5.03 -8.64
N PRO A 306 -17.01 -5.46 -9.78
CA PRO A 306 -17.59 -6.79 -9.92
C PRO A 306 -16.53 -7.86 -9.67
N ARG A 307 -16.89 -8.95 -8.94
CA ARG A 307 -15.95 -10.07 -8.72
C ARG A 307 -15.47 -10.72 -10.01
N SER A 308 -16.23 -10.60 -11.10
CA SER A 308 -15.85 -11.14 -12.41
C SER A 308 -14.90 -10.23 -13.20
N SER A 309 -14.51 -9.07 -12.69
CA SER A 309 -13.62 -8.14 -13.41
C SER A 309 -12.15 -8.56 -13.29
N LEU A 310 -11.34 -8.13 -14.25
CA LEU A 310 -9.90 -8.38 -14.26
C LEU A 310 -9.22 -7.73 -13.06
N GLU A 311 -9.58 -6.49 -12.77
CA GLU A 311 -9.01 -5.68 -11.70
C GLU A 311 -9.31 -6.30 -10.33
N TRP A 312 -10.54 -6.79 -10.10
CA TRP A 312 -10.85 -7.50 -8.86
C TRP A 312 -10.02 -8.78 -8.72
N GLN A 313 -9.96 -9.61 -9.77
CA GLN A 313 -9.25 -10.89 -9.72
C GLN A 313 -7.73 -10.72 -9.62
N MET A 314 -7.17 -9.62 -10.15
CA MET A 314 -5.74 -9.31 -10.09
C MET A 314 -5.32 -8.55 -8.83
N PHE A 315 -6.19 -7.75 -8.21
CA PHE A 315 -5.77 -6.88 -7.10
C PHE A 315 -6.37 -7.24 -5.75
N ALA A 316 -7.59 -7.77 -5.69
CA ALA A 316 -8.35 -7.97 -4.45
C ALA A 316 -8.10 -9.34 -3.80
N HIS A 317 -6.89 -9.87 -3.90
CA HIS A 317 -6.51 -11.21 -3.42
C HIS A 317 -5.40 -11.31 -2.36
N PRO A 318 -4.65 -10.24 -1.96
CA PRO A 318 -3.72 -10.31 -0.85
C PRO A 318 -4.34 -10.84 0.44
N ARG A 319 -3.50 -11.32 1.36
CA ARG A 319 -3.93 -11.71 2.71
C ARG A 319 -4.15 -10.45 3.57
N PRO A 320 -4.95 -10.54 4.64
CA PRO A 320 -5.05 -9.44 5.61
C PRO A 320 -3.67 -8.95 6.05
N GLY A 321 -3.50 -7.63 6.13
CA GLY A 321 -2.23 -6.99 6.47
C GLY A 321 -1.23 -6.89 5.32
N VAL A 322 -1.61 -7.31 4.11
CA VAL A 322 -0.78 -7.28 2.90
C VAL A 322 -1.46 -6.43 1.84
N THR A 323 -0.69 -5.59 1.16
CA THR A 323 -1.14 -4.82 0.00
C THR A 323 -0.24 -5.13 -1.19
N ASP A 324 -0.82 -5.28 -2.39
CA ASP A 324 -0.01 -5.33 -3.61
C ASP A 324 0.40 -3.91 -4.00
N THR A 325 1.70 -3.60 -3.88
CA THR A 325 2.24 -2.27 -4.19
C THR A 325 2.26 -1.96 -5.69
N SER A 326 1.99 -2.94 -6.55
CA SER A 326 1.80 -2.79 -7.99
C SER A 326 0.33 -2.62 -8.39
N ALA A 327 -0.61 -2.49 -7.45
CA ALA A 327 -2.03 -2.26 -7.77
C ALA A 327 -2.28 -0.92 -8.49
N ILE A 328 -1.44 0.09 -8.23
CA ILE A 328 -1.52 1.42 -8.88
C ILE A 328 -0.42 1.58 -9.93
N SER A 329 0.84 1.39 -9.53
CA SER A 329 2.00 1.38 -10.40
C SER A 329 2.21 -0.02 -10.97
N HIS A 330 1.30 -0.44 -11.85
CA HIS A 330 1.29 -1.80 -12.36
C HIS A 330 2.50 -2.11 -13.24
N ASP A 331 3.33 -3.04 -12.78
CA ASP A 331 4.55 -3.51 -13.44
C ASP A 331 4.43 -4.95 -13.96
N GLN A 332 3.21 -5.49 -14.01
CA GLN A 332 2.93 -6.89 -14.36
C GLN A 332 3.66 -7.88 -13.45
N ILE A 333 3.89 -7.53 -12.19
CA ILE A 333 4.53 -8.41 -11.20
C ILE A 333 3.63 -8.51 -9.98
N ASN A 334 3.42 -9.73 -9.49
CA ASN A 334 2.71 -9.95 -8.23
C ASN A 334 3.61 -9.49 -7.08
N ASN A 335 3.23 -8.39 -6.45
CA ASN A 335 4.09 -7.63 -5.55
C ASN A 335 3.46 -7.48 -4.15
N PRO A 336 3.07 -8.59 -3.46
CA PRO A 336 2.43 -8.54 -2.16
C PRO A 336 3.42 -8.11 -1.07
N GLY A 337 3.09 -7.08 -0.30
CA GLY A 337 3.93 -6.57 0.78
C GLY A 337 3.16 -6.37 2.07
N THR A 338 3.64 -6.96 3.16
CA THR A 338 3.10 -6.68 4.50
C THR A 338 3.29 -5.21 4.86
N ILE A 339 2.29 -4.67 5.53
CA ILE A 339 2.37 -3.36 6.17
C ILE A 339 3.25 -3.51 7.40
N ASN A 340 4.54 -3.17 7.25
CA ASN A 340 5.52 -3.31 8.32
C ASN A 340 5.23 -2.38 9.49
N ALA A 341 5.58 -2.85 10.69
CA ALA A 341 5.77 -1.98 11.84
C ALA A 341 6.93 -1.00 11.58
N ILE A 342 6.68 0.27 11.91
CA ILE A 342 7.68 1.32 12.07
C ILE A 342 8.03 1.31 13.55
N ILE A 343 9.15 0.67 13.88
CA ILE A 343 9.47 0.27 15.25
C ILE A 343 10.96 0.49 15.51
N ASN A 344 11.34 1.00 16.68
CA ASN A 344 12.72 1.30 17.08
C ASN A 344 13.55 1.97 15.96
N THR A 345 12.96 2.91 15.22
CA THR A 345 13.56 3.49 14.00
C THR A 345 14.94 4.09 14.25
N SER A 346 15.22 4.58 15.46
CA SER A 346 16.53 5.16 15.83
C SER A 346 17.68 4.14 15.83
N GLN A 347 17.38 2.84 15.90
CA GLN A 347 18.35 1.73 15.86
C GLN A 347 18.41 1.04 14.51
N ARG A 348 17.55 1.47 13.56
CA ARG A 348 17.48 0.87 12.24
C ARG A 348 18.81 1.11 11.47
N PRO A 349 19.40 0.07 10.86
CA PRO A 349 20.67 0.22 10.13
C PRO A 349 20.65 1.29 9.03
N THR A 350 21.80 1.92 8.83
CA THR A 350 22.12 2.79 7.69
C THR A 350 23.30 2.25 6.89
N PHE A 351 23.39 2.65 5.63
CA PHE A 351 24.38 2.20 4.66
C PHE A 351 25.19 3.39 4.16
N THR A 352 26.48 3.41 4.48
CA THR A 352 27.43 4.46 4.10
C THR A 352 28.06 4.17 2.74
N GLY A 353 28.42 5.22 1.98
CA GLY A 353 29.13 5.07 0.71
C GLY A 353 28.22 4.77 -0.49
N GLU A 354 26.90 4.73 -0.30
CA GLU A 354 25.96 4.57 -1.42
C GLU A 354 25.92 5.80 -2.29
N VAL A 355 26.03 5.63 -3.61
CA VAL A 355 25.90 6.72 -4.58
C VAL A 355 24.42 7.05 -4.74
N VAL A 356 24.03 8.22 -4.27
CA VAL A 356 22.65 8.70 -4.20
C VAL A 356 22.50 10.00 -4.98
N ASN A 357 21.70 9.94 -6.05
CA ASN A 357 21.28 11.10 -6.82
C ASN A 357 19.95 11.63 -6.27
N LYS A 358 19.97 12.73 -5.51
CA LYS A 358 18.76 13.30 -4.91
C LYS A 358 18.76 14.82 -4.82
N TRP A 359 17.56 15.36 -4.59
CA TRP A 359 17.32 16.78 -4.30
C TRP A 359 17.71 17.10 -2.86
N ARG A 360 18.55 18.12 -2.66
CA ARG A 360 18.96 18.59 -1.33
C ARG A 360 18.61 20.07 -1.18
N LYS A 361 18.20 20.48 0.02
CA LYS A 361 17.93 21.90 0.34
C LYS A 361 19.18 22.74 0.04
N ALA A 362 18.98 23.89 -0.60
CA ALA A 362 20.01 24.84 -0.99
C ALA A 362 19.48 26.29 -0.87
N ALA A 363 20.38 27.25 -0.67
CA ALA A 363 20.01 28.68 -0.58
C ALA A 363 19.89 29.36 -1.96
N SER A 364 20.47 28.80 -3.02
CA SER A 364 20.31 29.29 -4.39
C SER A 364 20.62 28.20 -5.40
N CYS A 365 20.18 28.39 -6.65
CA CYS A 365 20.61 27.56 -7.77
C CYS A 365 21.97 27.94 -8.36
N GLY A 366 22.59 29.04 -7.91
CA GLY A 366 23.83 29.55 -8.48
C GLY A 366 23.74 29.70 -10.00
N ALA A 367 24.64 29.01 -10.71
CA ALA A 367 24.70 29.00 -12.17
C ALA A 367 23.76 27.98 -12.83
N GLU A 368 23.19 27.02 -12.10
CA GLU A 368 22.27 26.02 -12.65
C GLU A 368 20.95 26.68 -13.06
N LYS A 369 20.52 26.40 -14.29
CA LYS A 369 19.29 26.94 -14.91
C LYS A 369 18.29 25.85 -15.31
N ASP A 370 18.72 24.60 -15.30
CA ASP A 370 17.88 23.45 -15.59
C ASP A 370 16.97 23.15 -14.39
N GLU A 371 15.67 23.40 -14.55
CA GLU A 371 14.66 23.16 -13.51
C GLU A 371 14.52 21.68 -13.12
N SER A 372 15.09 20.75 -13.90
CA SER A 372 15.18 19.33 -13.54
C SER A 372 16.36 19.00 -12.62
N LYS A 373 17.26 19.97 -12.40
CA LYS A 373 18.46 19.86 -11.56
C LYS A 373 18.47 20.87 -10.42
N CYS A 374 17.88 22.04 -10.58
CA CYS A 374 17.71 22.98 -9.49
C CYS A 374 16.41 23.75 -9.60
N TRP A 375 15.73 23.95 -8.48
CA TRP A 375 14.52 24.77 -8.45
C TRP A 375 14.46 25.63 -7.19
N CYS A 376 14.06 26.88 -7.34
CA CYS A 376 13.78 27.81 -6.24
C CYS A 376 12.29 28.12 -6.21
N GLU A 377 11.71 28.16 -5.02
CA GLU A 377 10.29 28.45 -4.86
C GLU A 377 9.99 29.92 -5.18
N PRO A 378 9.09 30.22 -6.15
CA PRO A 378 8.73 31.58 -6.50
C PRO A 378 8.19 32.35 -5.29
N GLY A 379 8.69 33.56 -5.06
CA GLY A 379 8.28 34.40 -3.93
C GLY A 379 8.94 34.05 -2.58
N HIS A 380 9.74 32.99 -2.51
CA HIS A 380 10.46 32.57 -1.31
C HIS A 380 11.97 32.66 -1.53
N GLU A 381 12.53 33.80 -1.15
CA GLU A 381 13.96 34.04 -1.29
C GLU A 381 14.75 32.99 -0.48
N GLY A 382 15.79 32.40 -1.06
CA GLY A 382 16.66 31.44 -0.37
C GLY A 382 16.08 30.03 -0.21
N LYS A 383 14.88 29.77 -0.71
CA LYS A 383 14.24 28.45 -0.63
C LYS A 383 14.42 27.70 -1.95
N CYS A 384 15.54 27.01 -2.08
CA CYS A 384 15.89 26.25 -3.29
C CYS A 384 16.25 24.80 -2.98
N TRP A 385 16.26 23.97 -4.01
CA TRP A 385 16.71 22.58 -3.96
C TRP A 385 17.61 22.31 -5.13
N LEU A 386 18.75 21.67 -4.88
CA LEU A 386 19.74 21.28 -5.88
C LEU A 386 19.87 19.77 -5.89
N LYS A 387 19.69 19.17 -7.07
CA LYS A 387 19.90 17.76 -7.33
C LYS A 387 21.39 17.49 -7.52
N SER A 388 21.90 16.47 -6.83
CA SER A 388 23.31 16.08 -6.93
C SER A 388 23.50 14.60 -6.63
N SER A 389 24.54 13.99 -7.22
CA SER A 389 25.00 12.64 -6.86
C SER A 389 26.11 12.73 -5.83
N ARG A 390 25.95 12.03 -4.71
CA ARG A 390 26.92 12.00 -3.60
C ARG A 390 26.98 10.60 -2.98
N SER A 391 28.02 10.31 -2.21
CA SER A 391 28.18 9.04 -1.47
C SER A 391 28.39 9.21 0.04
N ASP A 392 28.27 10.45 0.52
CA ASP A 392 28.49 10.89 1.89
C ASP A 392 27.20 11.44 2.54
N ASP A 393 26.04 11.02 2.05
CA ASP A 393 24.76 11.40 2.66
C ASP A 393 24.65 10.91 4.11
N ALA A 394 23.91 11.68 4.90
CA ALA A 394 23.60 11.37 6.28
C ALA A 394 22.16 11.81 6.59
N THR A 395 21.53 11.13 7.54
CA THR A 395 20.17 11.47 8.01
C THR A 395 20.28 12.15 9.37
N VAL A 396 19.85 13.41 9.45
CA VAL A 396 19.70 14.10 10.73
C VAL A 396 18.42 13.61 11.39
N VAL A 397 18.53 13.16 12.63
CA VAL A 397 17.42 12.62 13.42
C VAL A 397 17.34 13.37 14.75
N ARG A 398 16.15 13.45 15.34
CA ARG A 398 15.99 13.88 16.73
C ARG A 398 15.41 12.76 17.56
N VAL A 399 16.12 12.39 18.60
CA VAL A 399 15.69 11.35 19.54
C VAL A 399 15.49 12.01 20.89
N ALA A 400 14.24 12.06 21.34
CA ALA A 400 13.84 12.76 22.57
C ALA A 400 14.36 14.22 22.62
N GLY A 401 14.18 14.95 21.51
CA GLY A 401 14.60 16.35 21.37
C GLY A 401 16.11 16.58 21.20
N LYS A 402 16.94 15.54 21.26
CA LYS A 402 18.39 15.64 20.99
C LYS A 402 18.68 15.30 19.54
N GLN A 403 19.38 16.20 18.86
CA GLN A 403 19.83 15.98 17.50
C GLN A 403 20.97 14.96 17.45
N ALA A 404 20.89 14.02 16.53
CA ALA A 404 21.96 13.12 16.15
C ALA A 404 22.03 13.03 14.61
N THR A 405 23.18 12.60 14.10
CA THR A 405 23.39 12.41 12.66
C THR A 405 23.73 10.95 12.42
N LEU A 406 22.86 10.24 11.70
CA LEU A 406 23.10 8.87 11.27
C LEU A 406 23.86 8.90 9.94
N PRO A 407 25.06 8.32 9.84
CA PRO A 407 25.81 8.30 8.59
C PRO A 407 25.16 7.34 7.59
N GLY A 408 25.05 7.74 6.33
CA GLY A 408 24.48 6.92 5.25
C GLY A 408 22.96 7.06 5.07
N VAL A 409 22.41 6.14 4.28
CA VAL A 409 20.98 6.07 3.93
C VAL A 409 20.34 4.77 4.43
N HIS A 410 19.03 4.77 4.61
CA HIS A 410 18.29 3.56 4.93
C HIS A 410 17.84 2.82 3.67
N HIS A 411 17.65 1.50 3.77
CA HIS A 411 16.96 0.67 2.77
C HIS A 411 15.53 0.41 3.25
N ILE A 412 14.51 1.05 2.66
CA ILE A 412 13.18 1.10 3.29
C ILE A 412 12.23 0.04 2.75
N LEU A 413 12.10 -0.13 1.44
CA LEU A 413 11.20 -1.14 0.85
C LEU A 413 11.85 -2.53 0.86
N LYS A 414 11.08 -3.55 0.45
CA LYS A 414 11.41 -4.96 0.74
C LYS A 414 12.63 -5.47 -0.02
N GLY A 415 12.97 -4.96 -1.21
CA GLY A 415 14.25 -5.26 -1.88
C GLY A 415 15.34 -4.22 -1.59
N GLY A 416 15.05 -3.28 -0.69
CA GLY A 416 15.93 -2.19 -0.29
C GLY A 416 15.79 -0.94 -1.14
N GLU A 417 14.68 -0.79 -1.85
CA GLU A 417 14.30 0.43 -2.55
C GLU A 417 13.91 1.55 -1.57
N ASP A 418 13.60 2.74 -2.10
CA ASP A 418 13.56 3.99 -1.32
C ASP A 418 14.90 4.24 -0.61
N SER A 419 16.00 3.99 -1.34
CA SER A 419 17.38 4.03 -0.83
C SER A 419 18.06 5.39 -1.01
N ILE A 420 17.28 6.47 -1.09
CA ILE A 420 17.83 7.84 -1.18
C ILE A 420 17.74 8.60 0.16
N GLY A 421 17.16 8.00 1.19
CA GLY A 421 17.07 8.55 2.55
C GLY A 421 15.72 8.34 3.22
N GLY A 422 15.69 8.46 4.56
CA GLY A 422 14.48 8.24 5.36
C GLY A 422 13.39 9.29 5.10
N LEU A 423 13.76 10.56 4.91
CA LEU A 423 12.81 11.65 4.66
C LEU A 423 12.12 11.48 3.30
N GLU A 424 12.88 11.13 2.27
CA GLU A 424 12.37 10.91 0.92
C GLU A 424 11.48 9.67 0.86
N ALA A 425 11.81 8.62 1.62
CA ALA A 425 10.94 7.46 1.77
C ALA A 425 9.58 7.81 2.40
N ILE A 426 9.56 8.68 3.42
CA ILE A 426 8.33 9.20 4.03
C ILE A 426 7.52 9.98 2.99
N GLN A 427 8.15 10.89 2.26
CA GLN A 427 7.51 11.69 1.22
C GLN A 427 6.87 10.83 0.12
N ARG A 428 7.57 9.79 -0.34
CA ARG A 428 7.11 8.87 -1.39
C ARG A 428 5.82 8.15 -1.02
N VAL A 429 5.58 7.86 0.27
CA VAL A 429 4.33 7.22 0.72
C VAL A 429 3.11 8.09 0.40
N TYR A 430 3.19 9.42 0.52
CA TYR A 430 2.09 10.32 0.18
C TYR A 430 1.76 10.27 -1.33
N LEU A 431 2.77 10.21 -2.19
CA LEU A 431 2.57 10.01 -3.63
C LEU A 431 1.92 8.65 -3.91
N ASN A 432 2.37 7.60 -3.23
CA ASN A 432 1.82 6.25 -3.38
C ASN A 432 0.34 6.13 -2.98
N ILE A 433 -0.15 7.01 -2.10
CA ILE A 433 -1.57 7.09 -1.73
C ILE A 433 -2.31 8.19 -2.51
N GLY A 434 -1.83 8.67 -3.66
CA GLY A 434 -2.64 9.58 -4.48
C GLY A 434 -2.25 11.06 -4.45
N SER A 435 -1.39 11.51 -3.53
CA SER A 435 -1.04 12.93 -3.45
C SER A 435 -0.37 13.37 -4.76
N CYS A 436 -0.75 14.56 -5.26
CA CYS A 436 -0.22 15.14 -6.49
C CYS A 436 -0.42 14.29 -7.77
N SER A 437 -1.41 13.39 -7.78
CA SER A 437 -1.61 12.46 -8.90
C SER A 437 -1.84 13.15 -10.24
N GLU A 438 -2.72 14.15 -10.27
CA GLU A 438 -3.13 14.83 -11.51
C GLU A 438 -2.01 15.74 -12.04
N GLN A 439 -1.20 16.30 -11.15
CA GLN A 439 -0.13 17.25 -11.47
C GLN A 439 1.14 16.53 -11.94
N CYS A 440 1.43 15.34 -11.40
CA CYS A 440 2.81 14.84 -11.42
C CYS A 440 2.99 13.43 -11.97
N TRP A 441 2.13 12.47 -11.63
CA TRP A 441 2.50 11.06 -11.82
C TRP A 441 1.44 10.17 -12.47
N VAL A 442 0.15 10.55 -12.53
CA VAL A 442 -0.88 9.66 -13.11
C VAL A 442 -0.66 9.38 -14.61
N ASN A 443 -0.07 10.33 -15.33
CA ASN A 443 0.28 10.18 -16.76
C ASN A 443 1.50 9.29 -17.00
N HIS A 444 2.16 8.84 -15.93
CA HIS A 444 3.35 8.00 -15.96
C HIS A 444 3.04 6.51 -15.68
N LEU A 445 1.77 6.18 -15.44
CA LEU A 445 1.30 4.81 -15.19
C LEU A 445 1.10 4.04 -16.49
N SER A 446 1.16 2.71 -16.38
CA SER A 446 0.73 1.79 -17.43
C SER A 446 -0.78 1.60 -17.36
N ASP A 447 -1.49 1.83 -18.46
CA ASP A 447 -2.92 1.51 -18.60
C ASP A 447 -3.06 0.11 -19.20
N LEU A 448 -3.60 -0.84 -18.43
CA LEU A 448 -3.78 -2.24 -18.84
C LEU A 448 -4.54 -2.42 -20.17
N ARG A 449 -5.35 -1.44 -20.58
CA ARG A 449 -6.19 -1.51 -21.78
C ARG A 449 -5.48 -0.97 -23.03
N VAL A 450 -4.38 -0.23 -22.87
CA VAL A 450 -3.58 0.30 -23.97
C VAL A 450 -2.60 -0.77 -24.47
N VAL A 451 -2.85 -1.28 -25.68
CA VAL A 451 -2.05 -2.35 -26.30
C VAL A 451 -1.15 -1.88 -27.45
N ASP A 452 -1.29 -0.63 -27.88
CA ASP A 452 -0.46 -0.03 -28.93
C ASP A 452 0.82 0.57 -28.30
N PRO A 453 2.02 0.10 -28.68
CA PRO A 453 3.29 0.58 -28.12
C PRO A 453 3.58 2.06 -28.37
N LEU A 454 2.90 2.71 -29.32
CA LEU A 454 3.07 4.13 -29.62
C LEU A 454 2.14 5.03 -28.79
N GLN A 455 1.18 4.46 -28.07
CA GLN A 455 0.22 5.21 -27.27
C GLN A 455 0.74 5.46 -25.86
N ARG A 456 0.40 6.64 -25.31
CA ARG A 456 0.62 6.95 -23.90
C ARG A 456 -0.09 5.92 -23.03
N GLY A 457 0.58 5.47 -21.97
CA GLY A 457 0.05 4.45 -21.07
C GLY A 457 0.38 3.01 -21.50
N PHE A 458 1.10 2.79 -22.61
CA PHE A 458 1.57 1.45 -22.96
C PHE A 458 2.53 0.87 -21.90
N GLY A 459 3.48 1.68 -21.44
CA GLY A 459 4.40 1.34 -20.35
C GLY A 459 4.41 2.41 -19.28
N GLN A 460 5.09 2.12 -18.17
CA GLN A 460 5.38 3.15 -17.18
C GLN A 460 6.48 4.10 -17.69
N THR A 461 6.51 5.31 -17.13
CA THR A 461 7.65 6.23 -17.25
C THR A 461 8.00 6.80 -15.88
N ALA A 462 9.18 7.39 -15.71
CA ALA A 462 9.53 8.07 -14.46
C ALA A 462 8.86 9.45 -14.37
N PHE A 463 8.30 9.78 -13.19
CA PHE A 463 7.93 11.17 -12.91
C PHE A 463 9.12 11.94 -12.34
N ASN A 464 9.07 13.27 -12.45
CA ASN A 464 10.14 14.16 -12.00
C ASN A 464 9.80 14.78 -10.63
N ILE A 465 10.62 14.54 -9.60
CA ILE A 465 10.39 15.12 -8.25
C ILE A 465 10.43 16.66 -8.28
N GLY A 466 11.29 17.24 -9.12
CA GLY A 466 11.33 18.68 -9.34
C GLY A 466 9.98 19.22 -9.81
N GLN A 467 9.38 18.59 -10.83
CA GLN A 467 8.02 18.91 -11.30
C GLN A 467 7.00 18.80 -10.17
N CYS A 468 7.03 17.73 -9.36
CA CYS A 468 6.14 17.62 -8.20
C CYS A 468 6.25 18.82 -7.27
N ARG A 469 7.47 19.21 -6.95
CA ARG A 469 7.75 20.33 -6.08
C ARG A 469 7.25 21.65 -6.67
N ARG A 470 7.40 21.87 -7.98
CA ARG A 470 6.91 23.10 -8.64
C ARG A 470 5.39 23.17 -8.65
N ASP A 471 4.76 22.11 -9.14
CA ASP A 471 3.37 22.16 -9.61
C ASP A 471 2.36 21.72 -8.53
N CYS A 472 2.81 21.05 -7.46
CA CYS A 472 1.94 20.55 -6.39
C CYS A 472 2.24 21.20 -5.03
N PRO A 473 1.39 22.11 -4.53
CA PRO A 473 1.57 22.67 -3.18
C PRO A 473 1.45 21.61 -2.08
N ASN A 474 0.64 20.56 -2.27
CA ASN A 474 0.53 19.46 -1.30
C ASN A 474 1.88 18.71 -1.12
N PHE A 475 2.68 18.60 -2.19
CA PHE A 475 4.03 18.04 -2.11
C PHE A 475 4.91 18.87 -1.19
N ARG A 476 4.92 20.20 -1.38
CA ARG A 476 5.72 21.13 -0.56
C ARG A 476 5.25 21.15 0.89
N ALA A 477 3.94 21.12 1.14
CA ALA A 477 3.40 21.10 2.50
C ALA A 477 3.85 19.88 3.32
N ILE A 478 3.95 18.72 2.67
CA ILE A 478 4.52 17.50 3.26
C ILE A 478 6.05 17.61 3.35
N GLU A 479 6.74 18.03 2.29
CA GLU A 479 8.21 18.17 2.23
C GLU A 479 8.74 19.06 3.36
N ASP A 480 8.07 20.18 3.62
CA ASP A 480 8.42 21.16 4.64
C ASP A 480 8.20 20.65 6.09
N ARG A 481 7.60 19.47 6.26
CA ARG A 481 7.25 18.87 7.56
C ARG A 481 7.73 17.41 7.71
N LEU A 482 8.61 16.95 6.81
CA LEU A 482 9.17 15.58 6.88
C LEU A 482 9.94 15.32 8.17
N ASP A 483 10.62 16.35 8.72
CA ASP A 483 11.32 16.23 9.99
C ASP A 483 10.35 15.93 11.15
N ASN A 484 9.15 16.53 11.15
CA ASN A 484 8.14 16.25 12.19
C ASN A 484 7.64 14.80 12.10
N LEU A 485 7.41 14.32 10.87
CA LEU A 485 7.04 12.92 10.63
C LEU A 485 8.14 11.95 11.07
N LEU A 486 9.41 12.26 10.76
CA LEU A 486 10.54 11.44 11.20
C LEU A 486 10.71 11.48 12.72
N ASP A 487 10.54 12.64 13.36
CA ASP A 487 10.55 12.76 14.83
C ASP A 487 9.47 11.86 15.45
N PHE A 488 8.25 11.83 14.88
CA PHE A 488 7.20 10.91 15.31
C PHE A 488 7.64 9.43 15.20
N PHE A 489 8.35 9.06 14.13
CA PHE A 489 8.86 7.69 13.92
C PHE A 489 10.00 7.32 14.87
N LEU A 490 10.55 8.29 15.59
CA LEU A 490 11.61 8.15 16.59
C LEU A 490 11.10 8.35 18.02
N SER A 491 9.80 8.58 18.17
CA SER A 491 9.13 8.83 19.44
C SER A 491 8.91 7.56 20.27
N ALA A 492 8.41 7.72 21.50
CA ALA A 492 8.02 6.59 22.35
C ALA A 492 6.92 5.71 21.71
N GLU A 493 6.10 6.27 20.81
CA GLU A 493 5.09 5.48 20.08
C GLU A 493 5.74 4.52 19.07
N ALA A 494 6.98 4.75 18.65
CA ALA A 494 7.73 3.82 17.81
C ALA A 494 8.48 2.76 18.62
N ASP A 495 8.54 2.86 19.94
CA ASP A 495 9.28 1.90 20.74
C ASP A 495 8.62 0.51 20.68
N ALA A 496 9.49 -0.52 20.69
CA ALA A 496 9.07 -1.91 20.69
C ALA A 496 8.17 -2.26 21.87
N THR A 497 7.37 -3.31 21.68
CA THR A 497 6.46 -3.85 22.67
C THR A 497 6.73 -5.34 22.81
N ASP A 498 7.69 -5.63 23.67
CA ASP A 498 8.03 -6.98 24.07
C ASP A 498 6.81 -7.64 24.76
N LEU A 499 6.70 -8.96 24.63
CA LEU A 499 5.53 -9.72 25.10
C LEU A 499 5.31 -9.60 26.61
N ASP A 500 6.37 -9.44 27.41
CA ASP A 500 6.24 -9.25 28.85
C ASP A 500 5.63 -7.90 29.19
N ALA A 501 5.97 -6.84 28.45
CA ALA A 501 5.33 -5.54 28.62
C ALA A 501 3.83 -5.60 28.31
N ALA A 502 3.45 -6.32 27.25
CA ALA A 502 2.05 -6.52 26.88
C ALA A 502 1.28 -7.35 27.93
N ARG A 503 1.84 -8.46 28.41
CA ARG A 503 1.24 -9.27 29.48
C ARG A 503 1.14 -8.51 30.79
N ASN A 504 2.17 -7.73 31.15
CA ASN A 504 2.16 -6.89 32.33
C ASN A 504 1.05 -5.83 32.29
N ALA A 505 0.85 -5.17 31.15
CA ALA A 505 -0.24 -4.22 30.97
C ALA A 505 -1.62 -4.88 31.19
N GLN A 506 -1.82 -6.09 30.64
CA GLN A 506 -3.05 -6.86 30.86
C GLN A 506 -3.24 -7.32 32.32
N ILE A 507 -2.17 -7.74 33.00
CA ILE A 507 -2.24 -8.16 34.40
C ILE A 507 -2.58 -6.97 35.29
N ARG A 508 -1.93 -5.82 35.08
CA ARG A 508 -2.16 -4.61 35.86
C ARG A 508 -3.56 -4.03 35.66
N SER A 509 -4.15 -4.15 34.46
CA SER A 509 -5.52 -3.69 34.22
C SER A 509 -6.56 -4.51 34.98
N LYS A 510 -6.30 -5.81 35.21
CA LYS A 510 -7.18 -6.71 35.99
C LYS A 510 -6.86 -6.73 37.49
N SER A 511 -5.61 -6.48 37.87
CA SER A 511 -5.12 -6.58 39.24
C SER A 511 -4.06 -5.50 39.51
N PRO A 512 -4.49 -4.27 39.86
CA PRO A 512 -3.58 -3.18 40.19
C PRO A 512 -2.62 -3.59 41.33
N GLY A 513 -1.31 -3.44 41.11
CA GLY A 513 -0.26 -3.77 42.08
C GLY A 513 0.47 -5.10 41.84
N LYS A 514 -0.04 -5.97 40.96
CA LYS A 514 0.74 -7.10 40.45
C LYS A 514 1.70 -6.62 39.35
N ASN A 515 2.93 -7.11 39.40
CA ASN A 515 3.92 -6.88 38.36
C ASN A 515 4.24 -8.20 37.67
N TYR A 516 4.45 -8.12 36.36
CA TYR A 516 4.95 -9.19 35.53
C TYR A 516 6.12 -8.64 34.74
N GLY A 517 7.23 -9.36 34.69
CA GLY A 517 8.40 -8.94 33.95
C GLY A 517 9.03 -10.06 33.14
N ARG A 518 10.17 -9.74 32.52
CA ARG A 518 10.99 -10.67 31.73
C ARG A 518 11.19 -12.04 32.39
N ALA A 519 11.53 -12.08 33.68
CA ALA A 519 11.76 -13.34 34.39
C ALA A 519 10.50 -14.21 34.49
N ASP A 520 9.33 -13.59 34.65
CA ASP A 520 8.04 -14.29 34.62
C ASP A 520 7.75 -14.82 33.22
N LEU A 521 7.99 -14.01 32.19
CA LEU A 521 7.86 -14.46 30.80
C LEU A 521 8.76 -15.65 30.48
N VAL A 522 10.02 -15.62 30.89
CA VAL A 522 10.94 -16.74 30.68
C VAL A 522 10.40 -18.00 31.36
N ARG A 523 9.94 -17.90 32.61
CA ARG A 523 9.37 -19.04 33.34
C ARG A 523 8.13 -19.61 32.64
N ASP A 524 7.23 -18.76 32.16
CA ASP A 524 6.02 -19.19 31.46
C ASP A 524 6.35 -19.85 30.11
N LEU A 525 7.28 -19.27 29.35
CA LEU A 525 7.77 -19.86 28.09
C LEU A 525 8.50 -21.18 28.33
N GLU A 526 9.28 -21.32 29.39
CA GLU A 526 9.94 -22.58 29.72
C GLU A 526 8.94 -23.65 30.21
N ALA A 527 7.85 -23.25 30.86
CA ALA A 527 6.77 -24.17 31.20
C ALA A 527 6.06 -24.72 29.95
N GLU A 528 5.89 -23.87 28.92
CA GLU A 528 5.22 -24.24 27.67
C GLU A 528 6.13 -25.00 26.69
N PHE A 529 7.37 -24.53 26.50
CA PHE A 529 8.28 -25.02 25.46
C PHE A 529 9.39 -25.95 25.98
N GLY A 530 9.56 -26.04 27.30
CA GLY A 530 10.54 -26.90 27.96
C GLY A 530 11.57 -26.12 28.80
N LYS A 531 12.06 -26.76 29.87
CA LYS A 531 13.05 -26.16 30.78
C LYS A 531 14.31 -25.73 30.01
N GLY A 532 14.74 -24.48 30.20
CA GLY A 532 15.88 -23.89 29.49
C GLY A 532 15.64 -23.56 28.01
N ALA A 533 14.39 -23.57 27.54
CA ALA A 533 14.07 -23.30 26.13
C ALA A 533 14.54 -21.91 25.68
N VAL A 534 14.37 -20.85 26.50
CA VAL A 534 14.76 -19.49 26.12
C VAL A 534 16.27 -19.36 25.96
N SER A 535 17.06 -19.91 26.89
CA SER A 535 18.52 -19.85 26.83
C SER A 535 19.07 -20.68 25.67
N ARG A 536 18.53 -21.88 25.43
CA ARG A 536 18.87 -22.71 24.27
C ARG A 536 18.50 -22.00 22.95
N GLY A 537 17.32 -21.37 22.90
CA GLY A 537 16.85 -20.62 21.74
C GLY A 537 17.77 -19.44 21.41
N ARG A 538 18.24 -18.71 22.43
CA ARG A 538 19.25 -17.64 22.25
C ARG A 538 20.53 -18.17 21.60
N THR A 539 21.04 -19.31 22.06
CA THR A 539 22.24 -19.93 21.46
C THR A 539 22.02 -20.30 19.99
N LEU A 540 20.89 -20.93 19.67
CA LEU A 540 20.54 -21.29 18.29
C LEU A 540 20.38 -20.06 17.40
N PHE A 541 19.71 -19.03 17.91
CA PHE A 541 19.54 -17.77 17.20
C PHE A 541 20.89 -17.12 16.89
N ALA A 542 21.79 -17.06 17.86
CA ALA A 542 23.13 -16.52 17.68
C ALA A 542 23.95 -17.28 16.61
N GLN A 543 23.79 -18.61 16.57
CA GLN A 543 24.52 -19.49 15.65
C GLN A 543 23.98 -19.46 14.21
N GLY A 544 22.65 -19.37 14.03
CA GLY A 544 22.02 -19.55 12.73
C GLY A 544 21.25 -18.35 12.18
N CYS A 545 20.65 -17.53 13.05
CA CYS A 545 19.71 -16.49 12.65
C CYS A 545 20.31 -15.07 12.69
N ALA A 546 21.20 -14.80 13.66
CA ALA A 546 21.70 -13.46 13.95
C ALA A 546 22.46 -12.84 12.76
N ARG A 547 23.08 -13.64 11.88
CA ARG A 547 23.75 -13.12 10.68
C ARG A 547 22.84 -12.25 9.80
N CYS A 548 21.55 -12.58 9.74
CA CYS A 548 20.53 -11.80 9.05
C CYS A 548 19.76 -10.91 10.04
N HIS A 549 19.40 -11.46 11.20
CA HIS A 549 18.45 -10.87 12.14
C HIS A 549 19.08 -10.12 13.33
N SER A 550 20.33 -9.67 13.21
CA SER A 550 20.94 -8.76 14.18
C SER A 550 21.52 -7.55 13.43
N SER A 551 21.22 -6.34 13.89
CA SER A 551 21.88 -5.11 13.42
C SER A 551 23.26 -4.92 14.04
N LEU A 552 23.57 -5.67 15.09
CA LEU A 552 24.84 -5.57 15.80
C LEU A 552 25.98 -6.09 14.94
N ALA A 553 27.10 -5.36 14.92
CA ALA A 553 28.29 -5.77 14.19
C ALA A 553 28.89 -7.04 14.81
N ASP A 554 29.18 -8.02 13.95
CA ASP A 554 29.94 -9.22 14.31
C ASP A 554 31.44 -8.95 14.17
N SER A 555 32.21 -9.22 15.22
CA SER A 555 33.66 -9.03 15.20
C SER A 555 34.38 -10.06 16.07
N PRO A 556 35.67 -10.33 15.84
CA PRO A 556 36.44 -11.26 16.68
C PRO A 556 36.46 -10.87 18.17
N THR A 557 36.35 -9.57 18.48
CA THR A 557 36.35 -9.04 19.85
C THR A 557 34.96 -8.92 20.46
N ASN A 558 33.89 -9.00 19.66
CA ASN A 558 32.51 -8.93 20.13
C ASN A 558 31.57 -9.79 19.25
N PRO A 559 31.76 -11.13 19.24
CA PRO A 559 31.06 -12.00 18.32
C PRO A 559 29.57 -12.12 18.65
N LEU A 560 28.74 -12.32 17.64
CA LEU A 560 27.29 -12.54 17.79
C LEU A 560 26.98 -13.74 18.69
N ALA A 561 27.85 -14.76 18.68
CA ALA A 561 27.70 -15.98 19.49
C ALA A 561 27.55 -15.72 21.00
N THR A 562 28.12 -14.63 21.52
CA THR A 562 28.09 -14.26 22.94
C THR A 562 27.29 -12.98 23.20
N ARG A 563 26.63 -12.43 22.17
CA ARG A 563 25.97 -11.13 22.26
C ARG A 563 24.73 -11.18 23.15
N ASP A 564 24.52 -10.11 23.92
CA ASP A 564 23.24 -9.84 24.55
C ASP A 564 22.35 -9.05 23.59
N PHE A 565 21.36 -9.73 23.03
CA PHE A 565 20.41 -9.14 22.08
C PHE A 565 19.37 -8.27 22.79
N ASP A 566 19.18 -8.42 24.11
CA ASP A 566 18.26 -7.63 24.93
C ASP A 566 18.90 -6.34 25.47
N ALA A 567 20.21 -6.16 25.28
CA ALA A 567 20.92 -5.02 25.83
C ALA A 567 20.37 -3.69 25.29
N PRO A 568 20.13 -2.69 26.16
CA PRO A 568 19.70 -1.37 25.72
C PRO A 568 20.82 -0.67 24.95
N ALA A 569 20.44 0.24 24.04
CA ALA A 569 21.35 1.11 23.34
C ALA A 569 22.01 2.10 24.32
N ASP A 570 23.34 2.08 24.36
CA ASP A 570 24.13 2.95 25.23
C ASP A 570 23.80 4.43 24.97
N GLY A 571 23.43 5.14 26.04
CA GLY A 571 23.10 6.56 25.98
C GLY A 571 21.76 6.90 25.32
N HIS A 572 20.97 5.92 24.87
CA HIS A 572 19.63 6.18 24.36
C HIS A 572 18.71 6.64 25.50
N PRO A 573 17.99 7.77 25.38
CA PRO A 573 17.26 8.40 26.48
C PRO A 573 16.12 7.54 27.05
N ARG A 574 15.58 6.63 26.23
CA ARG A 574 14.51 5.69 26.62
C ARG A 574 14.98 4.26 26.86
N ALA A 575 16.30 4.00 26.80
CA ALA A 575 16.90 2.68 26.98
C ALA A 575 16.25 1.57 26.12
N ILE A 576 15.89 1.88 24.87
CA ILE A 576 15.39 0.86 23.93
C ILE A 576 16.51 -0.10 23.54
N ARG A 577 16.16 -1.30 23.10
CA ARG A 577 17.09 -2.34 22.63
C ARG A 577 18.07 -1.82 21.58
N ALA A 578 19.36 -2.13 21.72
CA ALA A 578 20.41 -1.76 20.76
C ALA A 578 20.28 -2.54 19.44
N ASP A 579 19.91 -3.81 19.51
CA ASP A 579 19.66 -4.62 18.33
C ASP A 579 18.28 -4.28 17.73
N PHE A 580 18.27 -3.96 16.44
CA PHE A 580 17.05 -3.75 15.66
C PHE A 580 16.41 -5.09 15.25
N MET A 581 17.04 -6.22 15.58
CA MET A 581 16.62 -7.56 15.21
C MET A 581 16.49 -7.77 13.69
N GLY A 582 17.34 -7.06 12.94
CA GLY A 582 17.45 -7.11 11.49
C GLY A 582 18.62 -6.28 10.99
N ASN A 583 19.36 -6.79 9.99
CA ASN A 583 20.51 -6.09 9.42
C ASN A 583 20.14 -5.20 8.21
N ASP A 584 18.92 -5.33 7.69
CA ASP A 584 18.38 -4.62 6.52
C ASP A 584 19.22 -4.77 5.24
N ARG A 585 20.19 -5.70 5.20
CA ARG A 585 21.06 -5.93 4.06
C ARG A 585 20.29 -6.62 2.93
N ALA A 586 20.52 -6.15 1.71
CA ALA A 586 20.03 -6.84 0.52
C ALA A 586 20.66 -8.24 0.42
N THR A 587 19.82 -9.26 0.59
CA THR A 587 20.18 -10.68 0.51
C THR A 587 19.53 -11.28 -0.73
N PRO A 588 20.24 -12.06 -1.56
CA PRO A 588 19.64 -12.71 -2.72
C PRO A 588 18.42 -13.54 -2.34
N VAL A 589 17.35 -13.45 -3.13
CA VAL A 589 16.12 -14.22 -2.88
C VAL A 589 16.35 -15.73 -2.89
N THR A 590 17.36 -16.19 -3.60
CA THR A 590 17.78 -17.60 -3.65
C THR A 590 18.38 -18.07 -2.33
N GLU A 591 18.92 -17.17 -1.51
CA GLU A 591 19.36 -17.46 -0.14
C GLU A 591 18.22 -17.30 0.87
N VAL A 592 17.44 -16.22 0.80
CA VAL A 592 16.29 -15.97 1.71
C VAL A 592 15.24 -17.08 1.56
N GLY A 593 15.01 -17.47 0.31
CA GLY A 593 14.18 -18.57 -0.11
C GLY A 593 12.68 -18.29 -0.08
N THR A 594 12.17 -17.06 0.06
CA THR A 594 10.72 -16.75 0.11
C THR A 594 10.08 -16.60 -1.28
N PHE A 595 8.79 -16.25 -1.36
CA PHE A 595 8.07 -16.06 -2.63
C PHE A 595 8.70 -14.95 -3.51
N ARG A 596 9.45 -15.35 -4.55
CA ARG A 596 10.40 -14.53 -5.30
C ARG A 596 9.80 -13.50 -6.22
N CYS A 597 8.53 -13.63 -6.62
CA CYS A 597 7.96 -12.71 -7.61
C CYS A 597 8.07 -11.25 -7.17
N ARG A 598 7.89 -10.97 -5.87
CA ARG A 598 8.07 -9.61 -5.35
C ARG A 598 9.50 -9.09 -5.53
N ALA A 599 10.52 -9.92 -5.40
CA ALA A 599 11.91 -9.50 -5.58
C ALA A 599 12.20 -9.01 -7.01
N LEU A 600 11.30 -9.28 -7.96
CA LEU A 600 11.42 -8.88 -9.36
C LEU A 600 10.71 -7.56 -9.67
N HIS A 601 10.04 -6.93 -8.69
CA HIS A 601 9.28 -5.70 -8.93
C HIS A 601 10.14 -4.64 -9.61
N SER A 602 9.55 -3.84 -10.50
CA SER A 602 10.30 -2.96 -11.41
C SER A 602 10.01 -1.47 -11.27
N ASN A 603 9.07 -1.07 -10.40
CA ASN A 603 8.67 0.34 -10.25
C ASN A 603 9.83 1.32 -9.95
N HIS A 604 10.94 0.87 -9.36
CA HIS A 604 12.11 1.68 -9.02
C HIS A 604 13.27 1.59 -10.02
N LEU A 605 13.10 0.85 -11.14
CA LEU A 605 14.10 0.80 -12.19
C LEU A 605 14.27 2.17 -12.87
N PRO A 606 15.45 2.46 -13.45
CA PRO A 606 15.61 3.60 -14.34
C PRO A 606 14.53 3.62 -15.42
N GLY A 607 13.86 4.77 -15.57
CA GLY A 607 12.77 4.94 -16.54
C GLY A 607 11.38 4.54 -16.03
N ASN A 608 11.24 3.95 -14.84
CA ASN A 608 9.95 3.59 -14.24
C ASN A 608 9.51 4.59 -13.17
N LEU A 609 8.27 4.44 -12.70
CA LEU A 609 7.55 5.45 -11.92
C LEU A 609 8.37 6.06 -10.77
N TYR A 610 9.00 5.23 -9.95
CA TYR A 610 9.75 5.62 -8.75
C TYR A 610 11.27 5.64 -8.97
N ALA A 611 11.75 5.79 -10.21
CA ALA A 611 13.19 5.80 -10.52
C ALA A 611 14.00 6.78 -9.66
N GLU A 612 13.46 7.98 -9.39
CA GLU A 612 14.16 8.99 -8.57
C GLU A 612 14.21 8.66 -7.07
N TYR A 613 13.56 7.59 -6.61
CA TYR A 613 13.60 7.13 -5.21
C TYR A 613 14.55 5.94 -4.99
N ALA A 614 15.35 5.55 -5.97
CA ALA A 614 16.37 4.51 -5.84
C ALA A 614 17.78 5.06 -6.01
N SER A 615 18.73 4.52 -5.24
CA SER A 615 20.15 4.85 -5.32
C SER A 615 20.79 4.22 -6.56
N ASP A 616 21.81 4.89 -7.12
CA ASP A 616 22.59 4.36 -8.23
C ASP A 616 23.30 3.05 -7.82
N THR A 617 23.70 2.96 -6.55
CA THR A 617 24.24 1.72 -5.95
C THR A 617 23.25 0.56 -6.02
N LEU A 618 21.95 0.79 -5.78
CA LEU A 618 20.94 -0.25 -5.93
C LEU A 618 20.85 -0.73 -7.38
N HIS A 619 20.80 0.18 -8.34
CA HIS A 619 20.69 -0.17 -9.77
C HIS A 619 21.90 -0.96 -10.29
N GLN A 620 23.07 -0.78 -9.68
CA GLN A 620 24.31 -1.45 -10.04
C GLN A 620 24.52 -2.82 -9.38
N ARG A 621 23.62 -3.28 -8.50
CA ARG A 621 23.78 -4.59 -7.86
C ARG A 621 23.85 -5.70 -8.91
N PRO A 622 24.69 -6.72 -8.70
CA PRO A 622 24.84 -7.83 -9.63
C PRO A 622 23.55 -8.61 -9.77
N LEU A 623 23.37 -9.20 -10.94
CA LEU A 623 22.27 -10.11 -11.22
C LEU A 623 22.40 -11.38 -10.36
N VAL A 624 21.29 -11.85 -9.79
CA VAL A 624 21.23 -13.13 -9.09
C VAL A 624 21.02 -14.24 -10.12
N ALA A 625 22.10 -14.95 -10.47
CA ALA A 625 22.13 -15.89 -11.60
C ALA A 625 21.07 -16.99 -11.47
N ASP A 626 20.91 -17.56 -10.28
CA ASP A 626 20.10 -18.76 -10.03
C ASP A 626 18.57 -18.53 -10.00
N ILE A 627 18.12 -17.28 -10.19
CA ILE A 627 16.70 -17.00 -10.40
C ILE A 627 16.27 -17.54 -11.78
N PRO A 628 15.23 -18.37 -11.90
CA PRO A 628 14.87 -19.00 -13.17
C PRO A 628 14.29 -18.04 -14.22
N GLU A 629 13.77 -16.88 -13.79
CA GLU A 629 13.25 -15.85 -14.70
C GLU A 629 14.35 -15.23 -15.59
N ARG A 630 13.94 -14.75 -16.78
CA ARG A 630 14.82 -14.15 -17.78
C ARG A 630 15.63 -12.98 -17.21
N GLU A 631 16.84 -12.75 -17.70
CA GLU A 631 17.74 -11.68 -17.21
C GLU A 631 17.09 -10.29 -17.17
N ALA A 632 16.30 -9.94 -18.20
CA ALA A 632 15.56 -8.68 -18.28
C ALA A 632 14.51 -8.49 -17.17
N LEU A 633 14.19 -9.53 -16.40
CA LEU A 633 13.25 -9.50 -15.27
C LEU A 633 13.96 -9.52 -13.90
N LYS A 634 15.28 -9.73 -13.86
CA LYS A 634 16.08 -9.86 -12.65
C LYS A 634 17.34 -8.97 -12.63
N ASN A 635 17.43 -7.98 -13.51
CA ASN A 635 18.51 -6.98 -13.56
C ASN A 635 18.14 -5.68 -12.80
N GLY A 636 19.05 -4.69 -12.77
CA GLY A 636 18.76 -3.34 -12.27
C GLY A 636 18.54 -3.26 -10.76
N GLY A 637 19.18 -4.13 -9.99
CA GLY A 637 19.05 -4.16 -8.53
C GLY A 637 18.05 -5.17 -7.96
N ARG A 638 17.27 -5.82 -8.83
CA ARG A 638 16.23 -6.79 -8.49
C ARG A 638 16.81 -8.14 -8.03
N GLY A 639 15.94 -9.02 -7.54
CA GLY A 639 16.28 -10.37 -7.08
C GLY A 639 16.75 -10.45 -5.63
N HIS A 640 16.57 -9.38 -4.85
CA HIS A 640 17.02 -9.30 -3.47
C HIS A 640 15.86 -8.98 -2.52
N TYR A 641 16.01 -9.38 -1.26
CA TYR A 641 15.21 -8.89 -0.15
C TYR A 641 16.13 -8.33 0.94
N ARG A 642 15.74 -7.23 1.57
CA ARG A 642 16.17 -6.97 2.94
C ARG A 642 15.34 -7.84 3.89
N ASN A 643 15.93 -8.25 5.00
CA ASN A 643 15.15 -8.88 6.04
C ASN A 643 14.26 -7.85 6.77
N ILE A 644 13.22 -8.33 7.44
CA ILE A 644 12.44 -7.49 8.35
C ILE A 644 13.04 -7.57 9.75
N SER A 645 12.83 -6.52 10.55
CA SER A 645 13.04 -6.59 11.99
C SER A 645 12.13 -7.66 12.59
N LEU A 646 12.67 -8.47 13.51
CA LEU A 646 11.88 -9.41 14.31
C LEU A 646 11.31 -8.79 15.58
N LEU A 647 11.48 -7.47 15.80
CA LEU A 647 10.84 -6.79 16.92
C LEU A 647 9.32 -6.91 16.80
N ASN A 648 8.68 -7.27 17.91
CA ASN A 648 7.27 -7.55 18.05
C ASN A 648 6.75 -8.61 17.06
N VAL A 649 7.60 -9.54 16.62
CA VAL A 649 7.16 -10.59 15.67
C VAL A 649 6.02 -11.43 16.26
N TRP A 650 5.95 -11.54 17.59
CA TRP A 650 4.83 -12.15 18.30
C TRP A 650 3.48 -11.47 18.05
N ALA A 651 3.47 -10.19 17.68
CA ALA A 651 2.26 -9.38 17.50
C ALA A 651 1.89 -9.13 16.04
N THR A 652 2.74 -9.54 15.08
CA THR A 652 2.61 -9.21 13.64
C THR A 652 2.44 -10.42 12.72
N ALA A 653 2.31 -11.62 13.28
CA ALA A 653 2.01 -12.85 12.54
C ALA A 653 0.67 -12.75 11.76
N PRO A 654 0.50 -13.44 10.61
CA PRO A 654 1.39 -14.43 10.01
C PRO A 654 2.67 -13.86 9.40
N PHE A 655 3.59 -14.71 8.95
CA PHE A 655 4.95 -14.30 8.54
C PHE A 655 5.17 -14.23 7.03
N MET A 656 6.34 -13.67 6.70
CA MET A 656 6.82 -13.34 5.36
C MET A 656 6.10 -12.14 4.75
N HIS A 657 6.67 -11.57 3.69
CA HIS A 657 6.14 -10.35 3.08
C HIS A 657 4.71 -10.49 2.50
N ASN A 658 4.16 -11.70 2.44
CA ASN A 658 2.84 -12.03 1.88
C ASN A 658 1.91 -12.73 2.89
N ASN A 659 2.29 -12.81 4.17
CA ASN A 659 1.57 -13.50 5.25
C ASN A 659 1.22 -14.98 4.95
N ALA A 660 2.00 -15.65 4.10
CA ALA A 660 1.68 -17.01 3.64
C ALA A 660 2.17 -18.12 4.59
N ILE A 661 3.04 -17.82 5.55
CA ILE A 661 3.51 -18.79 6.56
C ILE A 661 2.73 -18.59 7.88
N GLY A 662 2.01 -19.62 8.29
CA GLY A 662 1.02 -19.59 9.38
C GLY A 662 -0.42 -19.70 8.89
N PRO A 663 -1.38 -19.94 9.79
CA PRO A 663 -2.77 -20.18 9.41
C PRO A 663 -3.38 -18.96 8.70
N GLU A 664 -4.36 -19.22 7.82
CA GLU A 664 -5.14 -18.13 7.22
C GLU A 664 -6.00 -17.46 8.31
N ILE A 665 -6.17 -16.14 8.23
CA ILE A 665 -6.98 -15.38 9.18
C ILE A 665 -8.20 -14.74 8.50
N CYS A 666 -9.31 -14.63 9.22
CA CYS A 666 -10.56 -14.10 8.70
C CYS A 666 -11.38 -13.38 9.76
N GLY A 667 -12.16 -12.37 9.37
CA GLY A 667 -13.03 -11.68 10.32
C GLY A 667 -14.40 -12.33 10.49
N LYS A 668 -14.86 -13.16 9.54
CA LYS A 668 -16.22 -13.76 9.51
C LYS A 668 -17.33 -12.70 9.77
N PRO A 669 -17.42 -11.63 8.96
CA PRO A 669 -18.37 -10.54 9.20
C PRO A 669 -19.83 -11.01 9.20
N ALA A 670 -20.68 -10.23 9.87
CA ALA A 670 -22.13 -10.41 9.88
C ALA A 670 -22.70 -10.18 8.46
N ASN A 671 -22.24 -9.13 7.77
CA ASN A 671 -22.60 -8.91 6.37
C ASN A 671 -21.79 -9.84 5.46
N LYS A 672 -22.42 -10.93 5.00
CA LYS A 672 -21.80 -11.92 4.10
C LYS A 672 -21.38 -11.37 2.75
N GLY A 673 -21.95 -10.23 2.31
CA GLY A 673 -21.48 -9.54 1.11
C GLY A 673 -20.05 -9.02 1.23
N ASN A 674 -19.58 -8.77 2.46
CA ASN A 674 -18.24 -8.30 2.79
C ASN A 674 -17.34 -9.42 3.36
N ASP A 675 -17.70 -10.69 3.17
CA ASP A 675 -16.80 -11.80 3.49
C ASP A 675 -15.84 -12.05 2.31
N PHE A 676 -14.56 -11.75 2.56
CA PHE A 676 -13.46 -11.86 1.60
C PHE A 676 -12.53 -13.04 1.88
N PHE A 677 -12.91 -13.96 2.77
CA PHE A 677 -12.13 -15.17 2.96
C PHE A 677 -12.12 -16.02 1.67
N ARG A 678 -10.93 -16.54 1.33
CA ARG A 678 -10.70 -17.35 0.13
C ARG A 678 -9.97 -18.63 0.50
N ALA A 679 -10.40 -19.73 -0.09
CA ALA A 679 -9.68 -21.00 -0.09
C ALA A 679 -8.32 -20.82 -0.80
N ARG A 680 -7.25 -21.35 -0.23
CA ARG A 680 -5.87 -21.20 -0.77
C ARG A 680 -5.04 -22.47 -0.72
N TYR A 681 -5.42 -23.46 0.08
CA TYR A 681 -4.67 -24.69 0.17
C TYR A 681 -4.89 -25.54 -1.06
N VAL A 682 -3.80 -25.99 -1.68
CA VAL A 682 -3.81 -26.75 -2.93
C VAL A 682 -3.12 -28.10 -2.79
N ASP A 683 -3.54 -29.06 -3.62
CA ASP A 683 -2.87 -30.34 -3.81
C ASP A 683 -1.61 -30.23 -4.67
N GLU A 684 -0.93 -31.36 -4.90
CA GLU A 684 0.28 -31.43 -5.74
C GLU A 684 0.03 -31.02 -7.20
N GLN A 685 -1.22 -31.11 -7.68
CA GLN A 685 -1.62 -30.67 -9.02
C GLN A 685 -2.01 -29.18 -9.05
N GLY A 686 -1.97 -28.49 -7.90
CA GLY A 686 -2.30 -27.08 -7.77
C GLY A 686 -3.81 -26.79 -7.75
N ARG A 687 -4.65 -27.79 -7.49
CA ARG A 687 -6.11 -27.63 -7.32
C ARG A 687 -6.42 -27.42 -5.86
N LEU A 688 -7.47 -26.63 -5.56
CA LEU A 688 -7.90 -26.44 -4.17
C LEU A 688 -8.21 -27.79 -3.52
N LEU A 689 -7.72 -27.98 -2.30
CA LEU A 689 -8.10 -29.13 -1.47
C LEU A 689 -9.63 -29.16 -1.31
N ALA A 690 -10.20 -30.36 -1.39
CA ALA A 690 -11.64 -30.57 -1.20
C ALA A 690 -12.12 -30.07 0.17
N GLN A 691 -11.27 -30.18 1.20
CA GLN A 691 -11.47 -29.60 2.51
C GLN A 691 -10.36 -28.60 2.80
N GLN A 692 -10.74 -27.35 3.05
CA GLN A 692 -9.81 -26.30 3.47
C GLN A 692 -9.72 -26.27 5.00
N PRO A 693 -8.53 -26.00 5.58
CA PRO A 693 -8.42 -25.65 6.98
C PRO A 693 -9.29 -24.44 7.32
N GLU A 694 -9.89 -24.45 8.51
CA GLU A 694 -10.59 -23.29 9.05
C GLU A 694 -9.61 -22.12 9.25
N CYS A 695 -10.07 -20.91 8.94
CA CYS A 695 -9.31 -19.71 9.25
C CYS A 695 -9.44 -19.34 10.73
N LEU A 696 -8.36 -18.81 11.31
CA LEU A 696 -8.40 -18.23 12.64
C LEU A 696 -9.13 -16.88 12.62
N PRO A 697 -10.00 -16.61 13.61
CA PRO A 697 -10.71 -15.35 13.66
C PRO A 697 -9.74 -14.18 13.90
N TYR A 698 -10.10 -12.98 13.44
CA TYR A 698 -9.41 -11.77 13.87
C TYR A 698 -9.53 -11.63 15.39
N ASP A 699 -8.40 -11.71 16.08
CA ASP A 699 -8.29 -11.54 17.53
C ASP A 699 -7.10 -10.62 17.84
N PRO A 700 -7.36 -9.34 18.16
CA PRO A 700 -6.30 -8.37 18.46
C PRO A 700 -5.74 -8.48 19.87
N SER A 701 -6.26 -9.39 20.72
CA SER A 701 -5.77 -9.59 22.09
C SER A 701 -4.32 -10.09 22.12
N VAL A 702 -3.65 -9.93 23.28
CA VAL A 702 -2.29 -10.47 23.47
C VAL A 702 -2.26 -11.99 23.24
N GLU A 703 -3.26 -12.71 23.74
CA GLU A 703 -3.34 -14.16 23.59
C GLU A 703 -3.59 -14.56 22.13
N GLY A 704 -4.57 -13.94 21.47
CA GLY A 704 -4.86 -14.23 20.06
C GLY A 704 -3.66 -13.99 19.14
N ARG A 705 -2.89 -12.93 19.38
CA ARG A 705 -1.64 -12.65 18.67
C ARG A 705 -0.55 -13.68 18.98
N PHE A 706 -0.37 -14.02 20.26
CA PHE A 706 0.64 -14.99 20.69
C PHE A 706 0.34 -16.41 20.16
N GLU A 707 -0.93 -16.82 20.14
CA GLU A 707 -1.35 -18.07 19.51
C GLU A 707 -1.07 -18.06 18.01
N LEU A 708 -1.43 -17.00 17.30
CA LEU A 708 -1.13 -16.86 15.88
C LEU A 708 0.38 -16.92 15.61
N TYR A 709 1.19 -16.26 16.43
CA TYR A 709 2.65 -16.35 16.41
C TYR A 709 3.14 -17.79 16.58
N LYS A 710 2.64 -18.54 17.57
CA LYS A 710 3.03 -19.93 17.80
C LYS A 710 2.73 -20.80 16.59
N HIS A 711 1.52 -20.71 16.04
CA HIS A 711 1.13 -21.45 14.84
C HIS A 711 2.03 -21.09 13.64
N SER A 712 2.27 -19.80 13.42
CA SER A 712 3.14 -19.32 12.34
C SER A 712 4.59 -19.77 12.50
N MET A 713 5.15 -19.78 13.71
CA MET A 713 6.50 -20.27 13.96
C MET A 713 6.61 -21.78 13.80
N ILE A 714 5.58 -22.54 14.18
CA ILE A 714 5.54 -24.00 13.97
C ILE A 714 5.59 -24.29 12.47
N GLU A 715 4.77 -23.62 11.65
CA GLU A 715 4.84 -23.76 10.19
C GLU A 715 6.20 -23.30 9.65
N LEU A 716 6.74 -22.18 10.12
CA LEU A 716 8.04 -21.66 9.69
C LEU A 716 9.15 -22.68 9.92
N LEU A 717 9.24 -23.25 11.12
CA LEU A 717 10.31 -24.18 11.49
C LEU A 717 10.07 -25.63 11.05
N ASN A 718 8.89 -25.94 10.50
CA ASN A 718 8.56 -27.27 10.00
C ASN A 718 7.99 -27.19 8.57
N PRO A 719 8.84 -26.98 7.55
CA PRO A 719 8.40 -26.89 6.16
C PRO A 719 7.54 -28.08 5.71
N GLY A 720 7.87 -29.30 6.13
CA GLY A 720 7.10 -30.51 5.81
C GLY A 720 5.70 -30.60 6.43
N LEU A 721 5.37 -29.75 7.41
CA LEU A 721 4.01 -29.64 7.97
C LEU A 721 3.16 -28.60 7.25
N ARG A 722 3.75 -27.79 6.35
CA ARG A 722 3.02 -26.74 5.64
C ARG A 722 2.16 -27.39 4.56
N GLY A 723 0.87 -27.06 4.55
CA GLY A 723 0.07 -27.24 3.34
C GLY A 723 0.49 -26.21 2.28
N SER A 724 0.51 -26.60 1.00
CA SER A 724 0.84 -25.70 -0.10
C SER A 724 -0.25 -24.64 -0.29
N LYS A 725 0.12 -23.37 -0.37
CA LYS A 725 -0.82 -22.25 -0.57
C LYS A 725 -0.59 -21.59 -1.92
N ALA A 726 -1.68 -21.34 -2.63
CA ALA A 726 -1.69 -20.55 -3.84
C ALA A 726 -2.95 -19.70 -3.96
N THR A 727 -2.82 -18.54 -4.59
CA THR A 727 -3.97 -17.69 -4.90
C THR A 727 -4.55 -18.04 -6.26
N LEU A 728 -5.83 -18.43 -6.26
CA LEU A 728 -6.62 -18.70 -7.46
C LEU A 728 -7.78 -17.70 -7.58
N THR A 729 -8.30 -17.53 -8.80
CA THR A 729 -9.50 -16.76 -9.05
C THR A 729 -10.71 -17.42 -8.39
N ASP A 730 -11.56 -16.63 -7.74
CA ASP A 730 -12.72 -17.11 -6.97
C ASP A 730 -14.06 -16.91 -7.70
N ALA A 731 -14.02 -16.29 -8.88
CA ALA A 731 -15.13 -16.15 -9.81
C ALA A 731 -14.62 -16.29 -11.26
N ASP A 732 -15.56 -16.52 -12.19
CA ASP A 732 -15.24 -16.42 -13.62
C ASP A 732 -14.81 -15.00 -13.94
N LEU A 733 -13.65 -14.86 -14.56
CA LEU A 733 -13.15 -13.60 -15.08
C LEU A 733 -13.76 -13.38 -16.47
N ILE A 734 -14.35 -12.21 -16.65
CA ILE A 734 -15.04 -11.77 -17.87
C ILE A 734 -14.35 -10.51 -18.38
N VAL A 735 -13.85 -10.56 -19.61
CA VAL A 735 -13.30 -9.40 -20.33
C VAL A 735 -14.11 -9.18 -21.59
N ASP A 736 -14.72 -8.01 -21.71
CA ASP A 736 -15.48 -7.62 -22.90
C ASP A 736 -14.50 -7.28 -24.04
N LEU A 737 -14.66 -7.93 -25.19
CA LEU A 737 -13.78 -7.76 -26.36
C LEU A 737 -14.59 -7.37 -27.60
N GLY A 738 -14.03 -6.43 -28.35
CA GLY A 738 -14.52 -6.05 -29.67
C GLY A 738 -15.82 -5.23 -29.67
N PRO A 739 -16.16 -4.62 -30.81
CA PRO A 739 -17.38 -3.85 -30.95
C PRO A 739 -18.60 -4.78 -30.97
N ARG A 740 -19.68 -4.31 -30.33
CA ARG A 740 -20.96 -5.03 -30.23
C ARG A 740 -22.07 -4.20 -30.85
N SER A 741 -23.06 -4.86 -31.44
CA SER A 741 -24.35 -4.25 -31.73
C SER A 741 -25.38 -4.66 -30.69
N TRP A 742 -26.32 -3.78 -30.39
CA TRP A 742 -27.46 -4.04 -29.52
C TRP A 742 -28.75 -3.82 -30.33
N ASP A 743 -29.59 -4.85 -30.42
CA ASP A 743 -30.84 -4.81 -31.19
C ASP A 743 -32.09 -4.56 -30.31
N GLY A 744 -31.88 -4.09 -29.08
CA GLY A 744 -32.93 -3.92 -28.07
C GLY A 744 -33.25 -5.19 -27.28
N LYS A 745 -32.68 -6.35 -27.66
CA LYS A 745 -32.89 -7.64 -26.96
C LYS A 745 -31.59 -8.39 -26.65
N GLN A 746 -30.61 -8.35 -27.55
CA GLN A 746 -29.35 -9.07 -27.43
C GLN A 746 -28.16 -8.21 -27.84
N GLU A 747 -27.05 -8.37 -27.13
CA GLU A 747 -25.74 -7.90 -27.60
C GLU A 747 -25.14 -8.96 -28.53
N LYS A 748 -24.75 -8.55 -29.74
CA LYS A 748 -24.12 -9.41 -30.74
C LYS A 748 -22.72 -8.90 -31.02
N SER A 749 -21.73 -9.78 -30.92
CA SER A 749 -20.37 -9.47 -31.39
C SER A 749 -20.39 -9.19 -32.88
N LEU A 750 -19.74 -8.11 -33.32
CA LEU A 750 -19.54 -7.85 -34.74
C LEU A 750 -18.36 -8.66 -35.32
N LEU A 751 -17.48 -9.21 -34.47
CA LEU A 751 -16.22 -9.86 -34.88
C LEU A 751 -16.03 -11.26 -34.26
N GLY A 752 -17.12 -11.93 -33.86
CA GLY A 752 -17.12 -13.33 -33.43
C GLY A 752 -16.71 -13.61 -31.98
N ILE A 753 -15.94 -12.73 -31.32
CA ILE A 753 -15.72 -12.75 -29.87
C ILE A 753 -16.38 -11.49 -29.30
N ALA A 754 -17.40 -11.65 -28.45
CA ALA A 754 -17.91 -10.55 -27.63
C ALA A 754 -17.24 -10.56 -26.26
N GLU A 755 -16.96 -11.74 -25.71
CA GLU A 755 -16.56 -11.92 -24.33
C GLU A 755 -15.45 -12.96 -24.26
N LEU A 756 -14.37 -12.64 -23.54
CA LEU A 756 -13.37 -13.60 -23.10
C LEU A 756 -13.72 -14.04 -21.68
N ARG A 757 -13.87 -15.35 -21.47
CA ARG A 757 -14.15 -15.93 -20.17
C ARG A 757 -12.99 -16.81 -19.71
N VAL A 758 -12.35 -16.43 -18.61
CA VAL A 758 -11.41 -17.30 -17.91
C VAL A 758 -12.14 -17.90 -16.71
N PRO A 759 -12.29 -19.23 -16.62
CA PRO A 759 -13.06 -19.85 -15.55
C PRO A 759 -12.42 -19.60 -14.18
N LYS A 760 -13.26 -19.63 -13.13
CA LYS A 760 -12.76 -19.64 -11.74
C LYS A 760 -11.72 -20.73 -11.51
N GLY A 761 -10.78 -20.50 -10.60
CA GLY A 761 -9.68 -21.42 -10.30
C GLY A 761 -8.41 -21.18 -11.13
N ALA A 762 -8.36 -20.15 -11.96
CA ALA A 762 -7.14 -19.74 -12.66
C ALA A 762 -6.11 -19.16 -11.68
N ARG A 763 -4.81 -19.27 -11.99
CA ARG A 763 -3.75 -18.73 -11.12
C ARG A 763 -3.73 -17.22 -11.20
N ALA A 764 -4.07 -16.52 -10.12
CA ALA A 764 -4.12 -15.05 -10.10
C ALA A 764 -2.76 -14.43 -10.44
N GLY A 765 -1.67 -14.99 -9.89
CA GLY A 765 -0.31 -14.55 -10.19
C GLY A 765 0.09 -14.69 -11.67
N ALA A 766 -0.44 -15.68 -12.39
CA ALA A 766 -0.18 -15.86 -13.82
C ALA A 766 -0.98 -14.88 -14.70
N LEU A 767 -2.17 -14.47 -14.25
CA LEU A 767 -2.95 -13.42 -14.90
C LEU A 767 -2.26 -12.06 -14.70
N ASN A 768 -1.84 -11.77 -13.47
CA ASN A 768 -1.12 -10.54 -13.14
C ASN A 768 0.28 -10.48 -13.78
N GLY A 769 0.94 -11.63 -13.91
CA GLY A 769 2.28 -11.78 -14.48
C GLY A 769 2.35 -11.80 -16.01
N LEU A 770 1.20 -11.89 -16.69
CA LEU A 770 1.16 -11.99 -18.14
C LEU A 770 1.52 -10.65 -18.79
N GLN A 771 2.62 -10.63 -19.53
CA GLN A 771 3.06 -9.53 -20.39
C GLN A 771 2.20 -9.43 -21.66
N HIS A 772 0.89 -9.30 -21.47
CA HIS A 772 -0.14 -9.38 -22.51
C HIS A 772 0.07 -8.33 -23.61
N LYS A 773 0.51 -7.11 -23.28
CA LYS A 773 0.82 -6.07 -24.26
C LYS A 773 1.90 -6.51 -25.25
N GLN A 774 3.00 -7.07 -24.73
CA GLN A 774 4.08 -7.61 -25.56
C GLN A 774 3.61 -8.83 -26.35
N LEU A 775 2.84 -9.73 -25.73
CA LEU A 775 2.29 -10.90 -26.42
C LEU A 775 1.40 -10.49 -27.61
N ILE A 776 0.51 -9.51 -27.42
CA ILE A 776 -0.38 -9.00 -28.47
C ILE A 776 0.43 -8.37 -29.60
N ALA A 777 1.42 -7.53 -29.26
CA ALA A 777 2.32 -6.92 -30.25
C ALA A 777 3.06 -8.00 -31.07
N ASP A 778 3.60 -9.02 -30.40
CA ASP A 778 4.36 -10.09 -31.06
C ASP A 778 3.46 -10.99 -31.91
N LEU A 779 2.24 -11.31 -31.47
CA LEU A 779 1.23 -12.01 -32.27
C LEU A 779 0.87 -11.20 -33.53
N TYR A 780 0.69 -9.89 -33.39
CA TYR A 780 0.42 -9.00 -34.53
C TYR A 780 1.57 -9.01 -35.54
N LEU A 781 2.81 -8.78 -35.08
CA LEU A 781 3.99 -8.76 -35.94
C LEU A 781 4.23 -10.13 -36.58
N ALA A 782 4.08 -11.24 -35.84
CA ALA A 782 4.22 -12.60 -36.37
C ALA A 782 3.32 -12.85 -37.60
N LYS A 783 2.15 -12.18 -37.66
CA LYS A 783 1.20 -12.29 -38.77
C LYS A 783 1.37 -11.23 -39.84
N ARG A 784 1.65 -9.99 -39.47
CA ARG A 784 1.58 -8.81 -40.37
C ARG A 784 2.94 -8.33 -40.84
N ASP A 785 3.94 -8.43 -39.99
CA ASP A 785 5.30 -8.02 -40.30
C ASP A 785 6.32 -8.91 -39.58
N PRO A 786 6.55 -10.13 -40.10
CA PRO A 786 7.48 -11.05 -39.48
C PRO A 786 8.92 -10.52 -39.49
N ALA A 787 9.28 -9.67 -40.46
CA ALA A 787 10.61 -9.08 -40.54
C ALA A 787 10.85 -8.15 -39.34
N ALA A 788 9.86 -7.33 -38.96
CA ALA A 788 9.94 -6.51 -37.75
C ALA A 788 10.04 -7.35 -36.47
N LEU A 789 9.31 -8.47 -36.37
CA LEU A 789 9.44 -9.40 -35.23
C LEU A 789 10.86 -9.99 -35.14
N GLU A 790 11.42 -10.39 -36.28
CA GLU A 790 12.80 -10.91 -36.36
C GLU A 790 13.83 -9.84 -35.98
N ALA A 791 13.67 -8.61 -36.48
CA ALA A 791 14.51 -7.47 -36.14
C ALA A 791 14.46 -7.12 -34.64
N GLY A 792 13.31 -7.36 -33.99
CA GLY A 792 13.15 -7.27 -32.53
C GLY A 792 13.79 -8.42 -31.74
N GLY A 793 14.54 -9.31 -32.39
CA GLY A 793 15.21 -10.44 -31.74
C GLY A 793 14.31 -11.63 -31.41
N ARG A 794 13.07 -11.66 -31.91
CA ARG A 794 12.05 -12.67 -31.55
C ARG A 794 11.80 -13.71 -32.64
N LYS A 795 12.77 -13.89 -33.55
CA LYS A 795 12.70 -14.87 -34.66
C LYS A 795 12.34 -16.28 -34.19
N ALA A 796 12.94 -16.74 -33.10
CA ALA A 796 12.71 -18.08 -32.55
C ALA A 796 11.26 -18.32 -32.10
N LEU A 797 10.52 -17.25 -31.77
CA LEU A 797 9.13 -17.33 -31.29
C LEU A 797 8.13 -17.34 -32.45
N ALA A 798 8.53 -16.88 -33.64
CA ALA A 798 7.65 -16.65 -34.77
C ALA A 798 6.81 -17.87 -35.18
N PRO A 799 7.35 -19.12 -35.25
CA PRO A 799 6.55 -20.28 -35.64
C PRO A 799 5.38 -20.53 -34.68
N THR A 800 5.64 -20.52 -33.38
CA THR A 800 4.61 -20.75 -32.34
C THR A 800 3.60 -19.61 -32.30
N LEU A 801 4.05 -18.36 -32.42
CA LEU A 801 3.16 -17.20 -32.49
C LEU A 801 2.23 -17.25 -33.70
N ARG A 802 2.73 -17.62 -34.88
CA ARG A 802 1.89 -17.79 -36.08
C ARG A 802 0.85 -18.89 -35.89
N GLN A 803 1.24 -20.03 -35.30
CA GLN A 803 0.29 -21.10 -34.99
C GLN A 803 -0.82 -20.64 -34.05
N ILE A 804 -0.49 -19.88 -33.00
CA ILE A 804 -1.48 -19.29 -32.09
C ILE A 804 -2.44 -18.39 -32.88
N VAL A 805 -1.92 -17.45 -33.69
CA VAL A 805 -2.75 -16.54 -34.49
C VAL A 805 -3.66 -17.32 -35.46
N GLU A 806 -3.15 -18.35 -36.12
CA GLU A 806 -3.91 -19.16 -37.07
C GLU A 806 -5.02 -19.94 -36.38
N GLN A 807 -4.74 -20.57 -35.24
CA GLN A 807 -5.75 -21.30 -34.47
C GLN A 807 -6.82 -20.37 -33.91
N VAL A 808 -6.43 -19.20 -33.36
CA VAL A 808 -7.38 -18.20 -32.86
C VAL A 808 -8.23 -17.65 -34.00
N ALA A 809 -7.66 -17.40 -35.18
CA ALA A 809 -8.42 -16.95 -36.34
C ALA A 809 -9.44 -17.99 -36.84
N GLN A 810 -9.14 -19.28 -36.70
CA GLN A 810 -10.03 -20.39 -37.06
C GLN A 810 -11.10 -20.66 -35.99
N GLN A 811 -10.74 -20.54 -34.71
CA GLN A 811 -11.56 -20.90 -33.56
C GLN A 811 -11.51 -19.78 -32.50
N PRO A 812 -12.08 -18.60 -32.80
CA PRO A 812 -11.93 -17.42 -31.95
C PRO A 812 -12.48 -17.60 -30.53
N THR A 813 -13.54 -18.41 -30.37
CA THR A 813 -14.14 -18.72 -29.06
C THR A 813 -13.23 -19.58 -28.17
N ARG A 814 -12.20 -20.23 -28.72
CA ARG A 814 -11.23 -21.06 -27.99
C ARG A 814 -9.96 -20.31 -27.60
N LEU A 815 -9.93 -18.97 -27.67
CA LEU A 815 -8.74 -18.18 -27.37
C LEU A 815 -8.10 -18.55 -26.02
N VAL A 816 -8.89 -18.66 -24.94
CA VAL A 816 -8.37 -19.05 -23.62
C VAL A 816 -7.78 -20.46 -23.63
N ASP A 817 -8.46 -21.42 -24.25
CA ASP A 817 -7.98 -22.80 -24.35
C ASP A 817 -6.68 -22.88 -25.15
N ILE A 818 -6.60 -22.20 -26.30
CA ILE A 818 -5.41 -22.17 -27.16
C ILE A 818 -4.21 -21.59 -26.41
N LEU A 819 -4.41 -20.49 -25.67
CA LEU A 819 -3.36 -19.93 -24.81
C LEU A 819 -2.99 -20.90 -23.68
N GLY A 820 -3.97 -21.58 -23.07
CA GLY A 820 -3.75 -22.61 -22.06
C GLY A 820 -2.97 -23.82 -22.57
N GLU A 821 -3.23 -24.28 -23.79
CA GLU A 821 -2.48 -25.34 -24.49
C GLU A 821 -1.05 -24.92 -24.86
N ARG A 822 -0.74 -23.61 -24.80
CA ARG A 822 0.58 -23.04 -25.05
C ARG A 822 1.23 -22.48 -23.79
N ARG A 823 0.79 -22.94 -22.62
CA ARG A 823 1.25 -22.45 -21.32
C ARG A 823 2.77 -22.43 -21.17
N GLU A 824 3.47 -23.51 -21.47
CA GLU A 824 4.94 -23.56 -21.30
C GLU A 824 5.65 -22.50 -22.15
N PHE A 825 5.15 -22.27 -23.36
CA PHE A 825 5.65 -21.21 -24.23
C PHE A 825 5.36 -19.82 -23.64
N LEU A 826 4.17 -19.60 -23.08
CA LEU A 826 3.82 -18.34 -22.42
C LEU A 826 4.64 -18.11 -21.15
N ASP A 827 4.82 -19.14 -20.32
CA ASP A 827 5.61 -19.07 -19.08
C ASP A 827 7.07 -18.73 -19.38
N ALA A 828 7.65 -19.29 -20.45
CA ALA A 828 9.03 -19.00 -20.85
C ALA A 828 9.24 -17.60 -21.45
N ASN A 829 8.23 -17.02 -22.13
CA ASN A 829 8.41 -15.84 -22.98
C ASN A 829 7.59 -14.61 -22.60
N TYR A 830 6.53 -14.78 -21.83
CA TYR A 830 5.54 -13.72 -21.55
C TYR A 830 5.05 -13.72 -20.09
N GLN A 831 5.59 -14.56 -19.21
CA GLN A 831 5.37 -14.40 -17.77
C GLN A 831 6.53 -13.63 -17.14
N SER A 832 6.19 -12.76 -16.20
CA SER A 832 7.15 -11.99 -15.40
C SER A 832 7.71 -12.78 -14.21
N CYS A 833 6.93 -13.75 -13.71
CA CYS A 833 7.34 -14.67 -12.65
C CYS A 833 6.54 -15.96 -12.76
N THR A 834 7.19 -17.10 -12.56
CA THR A 834 6.56 -18.42 -12.68
C THR A 834 6.34 -19.11 -11.33
N GLN A 835 6.69 -18.45 -10.20
CA GLN A 835 6.47 -19.03 -8.88
C GLN A 835 4.97 -19.16 -8.57
N PHE A 836 4.56 -20.36 -8.18
CA PHE A 836 3.16 -20.66 -7.95
C PHE A 836 2.82 -20.82 -6.46
N ILE A 837 3.62 -21.56 -5.71
CA ILE A 837 3.36 -21.80 -4.28
C ILE A 837 3.92 -20.64 -3.46
N GLU A 838 3.06 -19.97 -2.71
CA GLU A 838 3.35 -18.71 -2.02
C GLU A 838 4.08 -18.90 -0.68
N ASN A 839 4.07 -20.13 -0.14
CA ASN A 839 4.63 -20.50 1.16
C ASN A 839 5.64 -21.67 1.12
N GLU A 840 6.10 -22.07 -0.07
CA GLU A 840 7.14 -23.11 -0.22
C GLU A 840 8.49 -22.68 0.39
N GLY A 841 8.66 -21.37 0.53
CA GLY A 841 9.91 -20.73 0.80
C GLY A 841 10.36 -20.62 2.25
N HIS A 842 11.65 -20.30 2.46
CA HIS A 842 12.32 -20.21 3.77
C HIS A 842 12.24 -21.52 4.57
N ARG A 843 13.04 -22.52 4.14
CA ARG A 843 13.10 -23.86 4.77
C ARG A 843 13.94 -23.91 6.05
N PHE A 844 14.25 -22.75 6.62
CA PHE A 844 14.99 -22.66 7.86
C PHE A 844 14.29 -23.47 8.96
N GLY A 845 15.11 -24.16 9.77
CA GLY A 845 14.63 -24.97 10.88
C GLY A 845 14.33 -26.42 10.53
N GLU A 846 14.27 -26.81 9.26
CA GLU A 846 13.95 -28.19 8.86
C GLU A 846 14.85 -29.24 9.54
N ASP A 847 16.15 -28.99 9.57
CA ASP A 847 17.17 -29.87 10.15
C ASP A 847 17.29 -29.75 11.68
N LEU A 848 16.53 -28.85 12.32
CA LEU A 848 16.55 -28.69 13.77
C LEU A 848 15.75 -29.81 14.45
N SER A 849 16.23 -30.23 15.63
CA SER A 849 15.47 -31.13 16.48
C SER A 849 14.15 -30.48 16.94
N ALA A 850 13.16 -31.29 17.28
CA ALA A 850 11.89 -30.77 17.80
C ALA A 850 12.07 -29.90 19.06
N ALA A 851 13.07 -30.22 19.90
CA ALA A 851 13.41 -29.42 21.08
C ALA A 851 14.04 -28.07 20.70
N ASP A 852 14.94 -28.06 19.72
CA ASP A 852 15.58 -26.83 19.22
C ASP A 852 14.57 -25.90 18.54
N LYS A 853 13.60 -26.46 17.82
CA LYS A 853 12.48 -25.69 17.26
C LYS A 853 11.69 -25.00 18.35
N LYS A 854 11.27 -25.73 19.39
CA LYS A 854 10.56 -25.16 20.55
C LYS A 854 11.39 -24.09 21.26
N ALA A 855 12.70 -24.31 21.40
CA ALA A 855 13.61 -23.36 22.01
C ALA A 855 13.67 -22.02 21.23
N LEU A 856 13.76 -22.09 19.89
CA LEU A 856 13.70 -20.89 19.04
C LEU A 856 12.36 -20.15 19.14
N ILE A 857 11.24 -20.88 19.19
CA ILE A 857 9.91 -20.28 19.40
C ILE A 857 9.88 -19.52 20.73
N ALA A 858 10.36 -20.14 21.80
CA ALA A 858 10.40 -19.49 23.11
C ALA A 858 11.28 -18.23 23.10
N PHE A 859 12.48 -18.29 22.53
CA PHE A 859 13.38 -17.13 22.52
C PHE A 859 12.85 -15.99 21.63
N VAL A 860 12.36 -16.27 20.43
CA VAL A 860 11.88 -15.22 19.51
C VAL A 860 10.60 -14.56 20.02
N ALA A 861 9.79 -15.23 20.85
CA ALA A 861 8.61 -14.64 21.50
C ALA A 861 8.95 -13.51 22.48
N THR A 862 10.23 -13.30 22.77
CA THR A 862 10.64 -12.39 23.82
C THR A 862 10.81 -10.94 23.43
N PHE A 863 10.73 -10.60 22.14
CA PHE A 863 11.00 -9.27 21.63
C PHE A 863 10.09 -8.89 20.46
#